data_AF-A0AAP7BWG7-F1
#
_entry.id   AF-A0AAP7BWG7-F1
#
_cell.length_a   1.000
_cell.length_b   1.000
_cell.length_c   1.000
_cell.angle_alpha   90.00
_cell.angle_beta   90.00
_cell.angle_gamma   90.00
#
_symmetry.space_group_name_H-M   'P 1'
#
loop_
_entity.id
_entity.type
_entity.pdbx_description
1 polymer ?
#
loop_
_entity_poly.entity_id
_entity_poly.type
_entity_poly.pdbx_seq_one_letter_code
_entity_poly.pdbx_strand_id
1 'polypeptide(L)'
;MKKKLIMALIVALSAQGMETVYAQDIVDTVENRIEVQESNYASLKVITEGKGTVAINGQTLTGGDVSVKAGESVRVNVNPAEGYELDKVEVNGVVLTKDNAPSAMESLANGYFDYTFWGDQANSIKVTFAKVETNQTILNVTTEGKGSVEINGQTLTGGDVSVKTGESVRVKVNPSEGYELDKVEVNGVVLTKDNAPSAMESLANGYFDYTFWGDQANSVKVTFAKVETNQTTLKVTTEGNGSVEINGQTLTGGDVLVKTGESVRVKVNPAEGYKVDKVEVNGIVLTKDNAASAVESLAKNGYFDYTFWGDQANSIKVTFSKVETNQTILNVTTEGNGSVEINGQTLTGGDVSVKPGESVRVKVNPAAGYKLDKVEVNGIILTKDNAASAVESLAKNGYFDYTFWGDQANSIKVTFAKVEAKETVINVTTEGKGTVVLNNQELTGGDVLVKTGEEVRVKVNPAEGYKLDKVEVNGIVLTKDNAASAVESLAKNGYFDYTFWGDQANSIKVTFAKLETNQTILNVTTEGNGSVEINGQTLTGGDVLVKTGEEVRVTVNPAEGYKVDKVEVNGIVLTKDNAASAVESLAKNGYFDYTFWGDQANSIKITFSKVENSDNPTEEQKPGDEQKPGDEQKTGEEQKPGDEQKPGDEQKPSEEQKPGEEQKPGDEEIKEELPQTGAPVNAASMGMLGLTSLLGGLFLKKKR
;
A
#
# COMPACT_ATOMS: atom_id res chain seq x y z
N MET A 1 -87.78 -45.20 8.94
CA MET A 1 -87.55 -45.62 10.35
C MET A 1 -88.42 -44.88 11.38
N LYS A 2 -88.63 -43.55 11.24
CA LYS A 2 -89.45 -42.76 12.18
C LYS A 2 -90.94 -43.16 12.27
N LYS A 3 -91.57 -43.61 11.16
CA LYS A 3 -92.99 -44.04 11.08
C LYS A 3 -93.32 -45.21 12.03
N LYS A 4 -92.49 -46.26 12.05
CA LYS A 4 -92.65 -47.40 12.97
C LYS A 4 -92.50 -47.01 14.44
N LEU A 5 -91.61 -46.08 14.75
CA LEU A 5 -91.35 -45.66 16.13
C LEU A 5 -92.51 -44.84 16.71
N ILE A 6 -93.12 -43.97 15.89
CA ILE A 6 -94.27 -43.15 16.29
C ILE A 6 -95.54 -44.00 16.43
N MET A 7 -95.79 -44.93 15.50
CA MET A 7 -96.89 -45.89 15.63
C MET A 7 -96.73 -46.78 16.86
N ALA A 8 -95.51 -47.26 17.14
CA ALA A 8 -95.26 -48.03 18.35
C ALA A 8 -95.51 -47.22 19.63
N LEU A 9 -95.14 -45.93 19.64
CA LEU A 9 -95.39 -45.04 20.77
C LEU A 9 -96.88 -44.78 20.99
N ILE A 10 -97.66 -44.60 19.92
CA ILE A 10 -99.11 -44.37 19.99
C ILE A 10 -99.86 -45.65 20.38
N VAL A 11 -99.46 -46.82 19.87
CA VAL A 11 -99.98 -48.12 20.30
C VAL A 11 -99.65 -48.39 21.78
N ALA A 12 -98.46 -48.01 22.23
CA ALA A 12 -98.07 -48.14 23.64
C ALA A 12 -98.87 -47.21 24.57
N LEU A 13 -99.14 -45.97 24.14
CA LEU A 13 -99.95 -45.00 24.89
C LEU A 13 -101.44 -45.41 24.97
N SER A 14 -101.98 -45.98 23.90
CA SER A 14 -103.38 -46.46 23.84
C SER A 14 -103.59 -47.77 24.62
N ALA A 15 -102.58 -48.65 24.70
CA ALA A 15 -102.63 -49.87 25.52
C ALA A 15 -102.67 -49.61 27.04
N GLN A 16 -102.31 -48.40 27.49
CA GLN A 16 -102.35 -48.01 28.91
C GLN A 16 -103.70 -47.43 29.37
N GLY A 17 -104.75 -47.49 28.55
CA GLY A 17 -106.11 -47.17 28.98
C GLY A 17 -106.40 -45.68 29.17
N MET A 18 -105.55 -44.78 28.67
CA MET A 18 -105.90 -43.37 28.52
C MET A 18 -106.84 -43.21 27.33
N GLU A 19 -108.14 -43.10 27.59
CA GLU A 19 -109.11 -42.58 26.61
C GLU A 19 -108.69 -41.16 26.23
N THR A 20 -108.07 -41.01 25.06
CA THR A 20 -107.83 -39.70 24.47
C THR A 20 -108.42 -39.67 23.08
N VAL A 21 -109.55 -38.97 22.98
CA VAL A 21 -110.37 -38.68 21.79
C VAL A 21 -109.58 -38.02 20.63
N TYR A 22 -108.28 -37.81 20.77
CA TYR A 22 -107.39 -37.18 19.80
C TYR A 22 -106.30 -38.11 19.23
N ALA A 23 -106.25 -39.38 19.66
CA ALA A 23 -105.21 -40.30 19.18
C ALA A 23 -105.33 -40.58 17.67
N GLN A 24 -106.56 -40.75 17.16
CA GLN A 24 -106.80 -40.96 15.73
C GLN A 24 -106.52 -39.70 14.90
N ASP A 25 -106.89 -38.51 15.39
CA ASP A 25 -106.56 -37.25 14.71
C ASP A 25 -105.05 -36.99 14.63
N ILE A 26 -104.28 -37.40 15.65
CA ILE A 26 -102.81 -37.31 15.63
C ILE A 26 -102.22 -38.35 14.68
N VAL A 27 -102.75 -39.59 14.66
CA VAL A 27 -102.34 -40.63 13.69
C VAL A 27 -102.62 -40.15 12.28
N ASP A 28 -103.83 -39.69 12.00
CA ASP A 28 -104.23 -39.23 10.67
C ASP A 28 -103.44 -37.96 10.30
N THR A 29 -103.18 -37.02 11.23
CA THR A 29 -102.35 -35.82 10.93
C THR A 29 -100.89 -36.19 10.68
N VAL A 30 -100.33 -37.15 11.42
CA VAL A 30 -98.93 -37.58 11.26
C VAL A 30 -98.76 -38.51 10.07
N GLU A 31 -99.69 -39.43 9.81
CA GLU A 31 -99.73 -40.25 8.61
C GLU A 31 -99.93 -39.38 7.38
N ASN A 32 -100.86 -38.44 7.40
CA ASN A 32 -101.08 -37.54 6.28
C ASN A 32 -99.90 -36.57 6.10
N ARG A 33 -99.24 -36.10 7.17
CA ARG A 33 -97.97 -35.33 7.02
C ARG A 33 -96.78 -36.17 6.55
N ILE A 34 -96.70 -37.45 6.92
CA ILE A 34 -95.64 -38.36 6.48
C ILE A 34 -95.91 -38.85 5.05
N GLU A 35 -97.16 -39.14 4.68
CA GLU A 35 -97.57 -39.44 3.31
C GLU A 35 -97.40 -38.23 2.40
N VAL A 36 -97.76 -37.01 2.84
CA VAL A 36 -97.50 -35.76 2.10
C VAL A 36 -95.99 -35.44 2.00
N GLN A 37 -95.16 -35.88 2.97
CA GLN A 37 -93.70 -35.76 2.86
C GLN A 37 -93.06 -36.86 1.98
N GLU A 38 -93.56 -38.09 2.01
CA GLU A 38 -93.09 -39.20 1.17
C GLU A 38 -93.65 -39.14 -0.26
N SER A 39 -94.79 -38.46 -0.51
CA SER A 39 -95.37 -38.25 -1.84
C SER A 39 -94.68 -37.18 -2.69
N ASN A 40 -93.76 -36.40 -2.10
CA ASN A 40 -93.13 -35.24 -2.77
C ASN A 40 -91.73 -35.52 -3.32
N TYR A 41 -91.26 -36.77 -3.38
CA TYR A 41 -89.97 -37.12 -3.97
C TYR A 41 -90.12 -38.15 -5.08
N ALA A 42 -89.50 -37.88 -6.23
CA ALA A 42 -89.40 -38.81 -7.36
C ALA A 42 -88.02 -39.50 -7.34
N SER A 43 -88.00 -40.78 -7.72
CA SER A 43 -86.75 -41.49 -8.00
C SER A 43 -86.26 -41.12 -9.40
N LEU A 44 -85.03 -40.63 -9.49
CA LEU A 44 -84.38 -40.22 -10.73
C LEU A 44 -83.23 -41.19 -11.06
N LYS A 45 -83.35 -41.91 -12.18
CA LYS A 45 -82.31 -42.82 -12.64
C LYS A 45 -81.23 -42.07 -13.42
N VAL A 46 -80.00 -42.06 -12.94
CA VAL A 46 -78.84 -41.42 -13.58
C VAL A 46 -77.99 -42.47 -14.29
N ILE A 47 -77.64 -42.21 -15.54
CA ILE A 47 -76.78 -43.05 -16.37
C ILE A 47 -75.65 -42.16 -16.90
N THR A 48 -74.40 -42.62 -16.79
CA THR A 48 -73.27 -41.97 -17.47
C THR A 48 -72.60 -42.95 -18.42
N GLU A 49 -72.32 -42.51 -19.65
CA GLU A 49 -71.56 -43.24 -20.67
C GLU A 49 -70.31 -42.45 -21.03
N GLY A 50 -69.16 -43.10 -21.17
CA GLY A 50 -67.86 -42.42 -21.29
C GLY A 50 -67.22 -42.09 -19.93
N LYS A 51 -66.20 -41.20 -19.91
CA LYS A 51 -65.51 -40.80 -18.67
C LYS A 51 -65.91 -39.38 -18.26
N GLY A 52 -66.69 -39.30 -17.19
CA GLY A 52 -67.13 -38.06 -16.55
C GLY A 52 -68.08 -38.38 -15.39
N THR A 53 -68.58 -37.35 -14.73
CA THR A 53 -69.51 -37.49 -13.60
C THR A 53 -70.68 -36.52 -13.71
N VAL A 54 -71.78 -36.84 -13.04
CA VAL A 54 -72.95 -35.98 -12.90
C VAL A 54 -73.15 -35.68 -11.42
N ALA A 55 -73.39 -34.43 -11.04
CA ALA A 55 -73.69 -34.07 -9.66
C ALA A 55 -75.10 -33.46 -9.50
N ILE A 56 -75.89 -34.02 -8.57
CA ILE A 56 -77.27 -33.64 -8.30
C ILE A 56 -77.43 -33.54 -6.77
N ASN A 57 -78.02 -32.44 -6.29
CA ASN A 57 -78.20 -32.18 -4.85
C ASN A 57 -76.91 -32.35 -4.01
N GLY A 58 -75.76 -31.99 -4.58
CA GLY A 58 -74.45 -32.13 -3.93
C GLY A 58 -73.85 -33.54 -3.94
N GLN A 59 -74.55 -34.54 -4.48
CA GLN A 59 -74.05 -35.90 -4.64
C GLN A 59 -73.46 -36.09 -6.04
N THR A 60 -72.19 -36.55 -6.12
CA THR A 60 -71.53 -36.89 -7.40
C THR A 60 -71.80 -38.35 -7.75
N LEU A 61 -72.21 -38.60 -8.99
CA LEU A 61 -72.71 -39.87 -9.49
C LEU A 61 -71.99 -40.24 -10.80
N THR A 62 -71.63 -41.52 -10.93
CA THR A 62 -71.22 -42.16 -12.20
C THR A 62 -72.34 -43.06 -12.75
N GLY A 63 -73.49 -43.07 -12.10
CA GLY A 63 -74.68 -43.85 -12.42
C GLY A 63 -75.43 -44.29 -11.16
N GLY A 64 -76.68 -44.74 -11.32
CA GLY A 64 -77.54 -45.20 -10.22
C GLY A 64 -78.73 -44.27 -9.97
N ASP A 65 -79.53 -44.57 -8.95
CA ASP A 65 -80.75 -43.81 -8.65
C ASP A 65 -80.51 -42.76 -7.56
N VAL A 66 -81.09 -41.57 -7.72
CA VAL A 66 -81.06 -40.47 -6.75
C VAL A 66 -82.47 -39.95 -6.49
N SER A 67 -82.79 -39.58 -5.25
CA SER A 67 -84.10 -38.99 -4.91
C SER A 67 -84.08 -37.48 -5.12
N VAL A 68 -85.04 -36.98 -5.87
CA VAL A 68 -85.24 -35.54 -6.13
C VAL A 68 -86.65 -35.13 -5.73
N LYS A 69 -86.85 -33.88 -5.30
CA LYS A 69 -88.20 -33.38 -4.99
C LYS A 69 -89.01 -33.26 -6.27
N ALA A 70 -90.21 -33.83 -6.28
CA ALA A 70 -91.12 -33.76 -7.41
C ALA A 70 -91.69 -32.33 -7.55
N GLY A 71 -91.73 -31.80 -8.76
CA GLY A 71 -92.28 -30.48 -9.09
C GLY A 71 -91.36 -29.29 -8.82
N GLU A 72 -90.16 -29.49 -8.25
CA GLU A 72 -89.13 -28.46 -8.11
C GLU A 72 -88.07 -28.61 -9.22
N SER A 73 -87.50 -27.48 -9.67
CA SER A 73 -86.40 -27.49 -10.64
C SER A 73 -85.12 -27.99 -9.96
N VAL A 74 -84.49 -29.00 -10.57
CA VAL A 74 -83.29 -29.66 -10.06
C VAL A 74 -82.10 -29.27 -10.92
N ARG A 75 -81.03 -28.79 -10.28
CA ARG A 75 -79.75 -28.55 -10.96
C ARG A 75 -78.97 -29.83 -11.12
N VAL A 76 -78.52 -30.07 -12.36
CA VAL A 76 -77.71 -31.20 -12.76
C VAL A 76 -76.39 -30.67 -13.29
N ASN A 77 -75.32 -30.86 -12.53
CA ASN A 77 -73.97 -30.50 -12.93
C ASN A 77 -73.34 -31.65 -13.72
N VAL A 78 -72.65 -31.33 -14.82
CA VAL A 78 -72.03 -32.28 -15.72
C VAL A 78 -70.53 -32.00 -15.78
N ASN A 79 -69.71 -32.95 -15.36
CA ASN A 79 -68.27 -32.78 -15.23
C ASN A 79 -67.52 -33.81 -16.09
N PRO A 80 -67.08 -33.46 -17.31
CA PRO A 80 -66.21 -34.31 -18.11
C PRO A 80 -64.88 -34.60 -17.41
N ALA A 81 -64.31 -35.79 -17.59
CA ALA A 81 -62.96 -36.10 -17.11
C ALA A 81 -61.89 -35.50 -18.04
N GLU A 82 -60.64 -35.40 -17.58
CA GLU A 82 -59.52 -34.91 -18.41
C GLU A 82 -59.40 -35.71 -19.72
N GLY A 83 -59.35 -35.00 -20.85
CA GLY A 83 -59.32 -35.59 -22.20
C GLY A 83 -60.68 -36.08 -22.73
N TYR A 84 -61.79 -35.75 -22.07
CA TYR A 84 -63.16 -36.03 -22.50
C TYR A 84 -64.00 -34.75 -22.53
N GLU A 85 -64.99 -34.70 -23.41
CA GLU A 85 -65.97 -33.61 -23.53
C GLU A 85 -67.41 -34.12 -23.45
N LEU A 86 -68.35 -33.23 -23.17
CA LEU A 86 -69.79 -33.57 -23.18
C LEU A 86 -70.26 -33.77 -24.61
N ASP A 87 -70.73 -34.99 -24.92
CA ASP A 87 -71.27 -35.34 -26.24
C ASP A 87 -72.78 -35.06 -26.30
N LYS A 88 -73.55 -35.67 -25.39
CA LYS A 88 -75.00 -35.49 -25.33
C LYS A 88 -75.60 -35.72 -23.95
N VAL A 89 -76.73 -35.06 -23.71
CA VAL A 89 -77.59 -35.27 -22.52
C VAL A 89 -78.97 -35.69 -22.99
N GLU A 90 -79.50 -36.77 -22.40
CA GLU A 90 -80.86 -37.27 -22.61
C GLU A 90 -81.62 -37.19 -21.29
N VAL A 91 -82.82 -36.62 -21.30
CA VAL A 91 -83.74 -36.60 -20.15
C VAL A 91 -85.00 -37.34 -20.55
N ASN A 92 -85.40 -38.33 -19.74
CA ASN A 92 -86.55 -39.21 -19.99
C ASN A 92 -86.55 -39.84 -21.40
N GLY A 93 -85.35 -40.17 -21.91
CA GLY A 93 -85.16 -40.75 -23.24
C GLY A 93 -85.19 -39.74 -24.40
N VAL A 94 -85.30 -38.44 -24.13
CA VAL A 94 -85.26 -37.37 -25.15
C VAL A 94 -83.92 -36.64 -25.08
N VAL A 95 -83.19 -36.60 -26.19
CA VAL A 95 -81.93 -35.83 -26.32
C VAL A 95 -82.25 -34.34 -26.19
N LEU A 96 -81.55 -33.65 -25.29
CA LEU A 96 -81.62 -32.19 -25.17
C LEU A 96 -80.95 -31.55 -26.37
N THR A 97 -81.66 -30.63 -27.01
CA THR A 97 -81.23 -29.87 -28.17
C THR A 97 -81.66 -28.41 -28.00
N LYS A 98 -81.11 -27.50 -28.82
CA LYS A 98 -81.52 -26.09 -28.78
C LYS A 98 -83.00 -25.90 -29.11
N ASP A 99 -83.59 -26.81 -29.87
CA ASP A 99 -84.99 -26.70 -30.34
C ASP A 99 -86.00 -27.14 -29.27
N ASN A 100 -85.66 -28.16 -28.46
CA ASN A 100 -86.58 -28.70 -27.45
C ASN A 100 -86.28 -28.24 -26.01
N ALA A 101 -85.06 -27.79 -25.71
CA ALA A 101 -84.65 -27.33 -24.38
C ALA A 101 -83.58 -26.22 -24.46
N PRO A 102 -83.90 -25.05 -25.06
CA PRO A 102 -82.92 -23.99 -25.32
C PRO A 102 -82.20 -23.50 -24.05
N SER A 103 -82.93 -23.27 -22.96
CA SER A 103 -82.36 -22.80 -21.69
C SER A 103 -81.45 -23.83 -21.02
N ALA A 104 -81.74 -25.13 -21.19
CA ALA A 104 -80.89 -26.20 -20.70
C ALA A 104 -79.59 -26.27 -21.52
N MET A 105 -79.68 -26.17 -22.85
CA MET A 105 -78.50 -26.15 -23.73
C MET A 105 -77.60 -24.93 -23.52
N GLU A 106 -78.17 -23.76 -23.25
CA GLU A 106 -77.40 -22.56 -22.92
C GLU A 106 -76.65 -22.73 -21.59
N SER A 107 -77.30 -23.33 -20.59
CA SER A 107 -76.69 -23.61 -19.30
C SER A 107 -75.62 -24.70 -19.39
N LEU A 108 -75.79 -25.70 -20.27
CA LEU A 108 -74.84 -26.80 -20.45
C LEU A 108 -73.46 -26.33 -20.92
N ALA A 109 -73.38 -25.19 -21.62
CA ALA A 109 -72.11 -24.54 -21.95
C ALA A 109 -71.31 -24.14 -20.69
N ASN A 110 -72.00 -23.93 -19.56
CA ASN A 110 -71.41 -23.65 -18.25
C ASN A 110 -71.32 -24.91 -17.36
N GLY A 111 -71.49 -26.11 -17.94
CA GLY A 111 -71.32 -27.38 -17.23
C GLY A 111 -72.50 -27.79 -16.33
N TYR A 112 -73.69 -27.22 -16.49
CA TYR A 112 -74.88 -27.65 -15.75
C TYR A 112 -76.18 -27.40 -16.52
N PHE A 113 -77.28 -28.01 -16.11
CA PHE A 113 -78.63 -27.59 -16.54
C PHE A 113 -79.64 -27.76 -15.41
N ASP A 114 -80.71 -26.98 -15.47
CA ASP A 114 -81.80 -27.04 -14.51
C ASP A 114 -83.02 -27.72 -15.17
N TYR A 115 -83.62 -28.72 -14.52
CA TYR A 115 -84.78 -29.47 -15.04
C TYR A 115 -85.77 -29.86 -13.94
N THR A 116 -87.06 -29.70 -14.19
CA THR A 116 -88.12 -30.06 -13.23
C THR A 116 -88.62 -31.49 -13.47
N PHE A 117 -88.43 -32.36 -12.48
CA PHE A 117 -88.91 -33.76 -12.53
C PHE A 117 -90.26 -33.89 -11.84
N TRP A 118 -91.22 -34.54 -12.49
CA TRP A 118 -92.59 -34.73 -11.97
C TRP A 118 -92.81 -36.17 -11.49
N GLY A 119 -93.55 -36.34 -10.39
CA GLY A 119 -93.68 -37.62 -9.67
C GLY A 119 -94.60 -38.65 -10.32
N ASP A 120 -95.32 -38.28 -11.38
CA ASP A 120 -96.27 -39.12 -12.11
C ASP A 120 -95.63 -39.92 -13.28
N GLN A 121 -94.33 -39.75 -13.52
CA GLN A 121 -93.58 -40.41 -14.60
C GLN A 121 -92.26 -41.03 -14.12
N ALA A 122 -91.80 -42.06 -14.84
CA ALA A 122 -90.47 -42.63 -14.60
C ALA A 122 -89.40 -41.67 -15.11
N ASN A 123 -88.65 -41.05 -14.19
CA ASN A 123 -87.64 -40.06 -14.54
C ASN A 123 -86.24 -40.66 -14.71
N SER A 124 -85.53 -40.27 -15.75
CA SER A 124 -84.14 -40.66 -15.99
C SER A 124 -83.33 -39.54 -16.66
N ILE A 125 -82.03 -39.52 -16.39
CA ILE A 125 -81.05 -38.72 -17.11
C ILE A 125 -79.94 -39.65 -17.59
N LYS A 126 -79.55 -39.50 -18.86
CA LYS A 126 -78.36 -40.14 -19.41
C LYS A 126 -77.42 -39.09 -19.98
N VAL A 127 -76.17 -39.08 -19.51
CA VAL A 127 -75.12 -38.17 -19.97
C VAL A 127 -74.02 -38.97 -20.65
N THR A 128 -73.64 -38.59 -21.87
CA THR A 128 -72.61 -39.24 -22.67
C THR A 128 -71.41 -38.31 -22.81
N PHE A 129 -70.21 -38.84 -22.56
CA PHE A 129 -68.93 -38.14 -22.72
C PHE A 129 -68.11 -38.78 -23.83
N ALA A 130 -67.64 -37.99 -24.80
CA ALA A 130 -66.76 -38.43 -25.86
C ALA A 130 -65.29 -38.16 -25.51
N LYS A 131 -64.36 -39.02 -25.97
CA LYS A 131 -62.93 -38.80 -25.80
C LYS A 131 -62.47 -37.77 -26.84
N VAL A 132 -61.70 -36.77 -26.42
CA VAL A 132 -61.11 -35.77 -27.33
C VAL A 132 -59.97 -36.44 -28.12
N GLU A 133 -60.10 -36.58 -29.44
CA GLU A 133 -59.03 -37.12 -30.29
C GLU A 133 -57.94 -36.06 -30.50
N THR A 134 -56.69 -36.40 -30.18
CA THR A 134 -55.53 -35.54 -30.44
C THR A 134 -54.83 -36.01 -31.72
N ASN A 135 -54.98 -35.25 -32.80
CA ASN A 135 -54.37 -35.56 -34.11
C ASN A 135 -52.85 -35.34 -34.07
N GLN A 136 -52.07 -36.34 -33.66
CA GLN A 136 -50.61 -36.34 -33.69
C GLN A 136 -50.08 -37.28 -34.78
N THR A 137 -48.93 -36.95 -35.37
CA THR A 137 -48.17 -37.80 -36.29
C THR A 137 -46.73 -37.98 -35.80
N ILE A 138 -46.08 -39.06 -36.22
CA ILE A 138 -44.68 -39.34 -35.87
C ILE A 138 -43.78 -38.76 -36.96
N LEU A 139 -42.83 -37.92 -36.55
CA LEU A 139 -41.79 -37.36 -37.41
C LEU A 139 -40.47 -38.09 -37.15
N ASN A 140 -39.94 -38.76 -38.17
CA ASN A 140 -38.63 -39.41 -38.09
C ASN A 140 -37.52 -38.39 -38.36
N VAL A 141 -36.62 -38.18 -37.39
CA VAL A 141 -35.51 -37.24 -37.50
C VAL A 141 -34.21 -38.00 -37.65
N THR A 142 -33.38 -37.58 -38.62
CA THR A 142 -32.03 -38.12 -38.81
C THR A 142 -31.03 -36.98 -38.98
N THR A 143 -29.83 -37.14 -38.41
CA THR A 143 -28.72 -36.21 -38.64
C THR A 143 -27.51 -36.95 -39.18
N GLU A 144 -26.86 -36.38 -40.18
CA GLU A 144 -25.61 -36.87 -40.78
C GLU A 144 -24.52 -35.81 -40.55
N GLY A 145 -23.32 -36.20 -40.10
CA GLY A 145 -22.29 -35.26 -39.63
C GLY A 145 -22.43 -34.91 -38.14
N LYS A 146 -21.72 -33.86 -37.67
CA LYS A 146 -21.78 -33.41 -36.27
C LYS A 146 -22.66 -32.16 -36.10
N GLY A 147 -23.81 -32.36 -35.48
CA GLY A 147 -24.78 -31.32 -35.15
C GLY A 147 -26.03 -31.94 -34.53
N SER A 148 -27.03 -31.11 -34.23
CA SER A 148 -28.30 -31.56 -33.68
C SER A 148 -29.46 -30.75 -34.24
N VAL A 149 -30.66 -31.27 -34.05
CA VAL A 149 -31.93 -30.63 -34.41
C VAL A 149 -32.75 -30.42 -33.14
N GLU A 150 -33.48 -29.31 -33.02
CA GLU A 150 -34.40 -29.07 -31.89
C GLU A 150 -35.85 -28.92 -32.40
N ILE A 151 -36.75 -29.75 -31.87
CA ILE A 151 -38.19 -29.75 -32.19
C ILE A 151 -38.97 -29.85 -30.88
N ASN A 152 -39.98 -28.99 -30.67
CA ASN A 152 -40.79 -28.96 -29.44
C ASN A 152 -39.95 -28.90 -28.15
N GLY A 153 -38.79 -28.23 -28.18
CA GLY A 153 -37.86 -28.12 -27.05
C GLY A 153 -37.00 -29.36 -26.80
N GLN A 154 -37.09 -30.39 -27.64
CA GLN A 154 -36.28 -31.60 -27.57
C GLN A 154 -35.12 -31.52 -28.56
N THR A 155 -33.88 -31.68 -28.06
CA THR A 155 -32.67 -31.80 -28.89
C THR A 155 -32.46 -33.24 -29.34
N LEU A 156 -32.27 -33.43 -30.64
CA LEU A 156 -32.22 -34.71 -31.33
C LEU A 156 -30.94 -34.81 -32.18
N THR A 157 -30.27 -35.95 -32.12
CA THR A 157 -29.19 -36.38 -33.05
C THR A 157 -29.64 -37.55 -33.93
N GLY A 158 -30.95 -37.78 -33.96
CA GLY A 158 -31.62 -38.92 -34.57
C GLY A 158 -32.76 -39.44 -33.68
N GLY A 159 -33.78 -40.04 -34.28
CA GLY A 159 -34.91 -40.67 -33.59
C GLY A 159 -36.27 -40.07 -33.96
N ASP A 160 -37.33 -40.60 -33.36
CA ASP A 160 -38.71 -40.22 -33.65
C ASP A 160 -39.22 -39.17 -32.65
N VAL A 161 -40.00 -38.20 -33.12
CA VAL A 161 -40.68 -37.19 -32.29
C VAL A 161 -42.15 -37.04 -32.70
N SER A 162 -43.05 -36.94 -31.72
CA SER A 162 -44.48 -36.69 -31.99
C SER A 162 -44.74 -35.21 -32.22
N VAL A 163 -45.40 -34.90 -33.32
CA VAL A 163 -45.83 -33.53 -33.69
C VAL A 163 -47.32 -33.52 -33.98
N LYS A 164 -47.96 -32.36 -33.80
CA LYS A 164 -49.38 -32.24 -34.14
C LYS A 164 -49.57 -32.20 -35.65
N THR A 165 -50.54 -32.96 -36.14
CA THR A 165 -50.88 -33.04 -37.55
C THR A 165 -51.52 -31.73 -38.03
N GLY A 166 -51.06 -31.20 -39.17
CA GLY A 166 -51.63 -30.01 -39.81
C GLY A 166 -51.23 -28.67 -39.20
N GLU A 167 -50.47 -28.67 -38.09
CA GLU A 167 -49.85 -27.47 -37.53
C GLU A 167 -48.42 -27.28 -38.09
N SER A 168 -48.00 -26.03 -38.26
CA SER A 168 -46.62 -25.71 -38.64
C SER A 168 -45.67 -25.99 -37.48
N VAL A 169 -44.63 -26.78 -37.73
CA VAL A 169 -43.63 -27.19 -36.75
C VAL A 169 -42.32 -26.47 -37.04
N ARG A 170 -41.76 -25.86 -35.99
CA ARG A 170 -40.42 -25.25 -36.05
C ARG A 170 -39.34 -26.29 -35.79
N VAL A 171 -38.39 -26.37 -36.71
CA VAL A 171 -37.22 -27.24 -36.64
C VAL A 171 -35.97 -26.37 -36.60
N LYS A 172 -35.31 -26.28 -35.43
CA LYS A 172 -34.03 -25.57 -35.31
C LYS A 172 -32.87 -26.51 -35.63
N VAL A 173 -31.84 -25.96 -36.25
CA VAL A 173 -30.65 -26.70 -36.70
C VAL A 173 -29.43 -26.12 -36.02
N ASN A 174 -28.68 -26.96 -35.32
CA ASN A 174 -27.54 -26.56 -34.48
C ASN A 174 -26.27 -27.32 -34.91
N PRO A 175 -25.46 -26.77 -35.84
CA PRO A 175 -24.16 -27.33 -36.19
C PRO A 175 -23.22 -27.36 -34.97
N SER A 176 -22.40 -28.41 -34.84
CA SER A 176 -21.31 -28.44 -33.85
C SER A 176 -20.15 -27.54 -34.25
N GLU A 177 -19.27 -27.19 -33.31
CA GLU A 177 -18.05 -26.42 -33.62
C GLU A 177 -17.22 -27.07 -34.74
N GLY A 178 -16.87 -26.28 -35.76
CA GLY A 178 -16.15 -26.74 -36.95
C GLY A 178 -17.01 -27.47 -37.99
N TYR A 179 -18.34 -27.41 -37.87
CA TYR A 179 -19.30 -27.94 -38.85
C TYR A 179 -20.30 -26.86 -39.29
N GLU A 180 -20.80 -26.96 -40.51
CA GLU A 180 -21.82 -26.09 -41.07
C GLU A 180 -23.00 -26.90 -41.63
N LEU A 181 -24.15 -26.25 -41.81
CA LEU A 181 -25.31 -26.87 -42.44
C LEU A 181 -25.03 -27.08 -43.93
N ASP A 182 -25.03 -28.33 -44.39
CA ASP A 182 -24.88 -28.69 -45.81
C ASP A 182 -26.24 -28.70 -46.51
N LYS A 183 -27.17 -29.53 -46.01
CA LYS A 183 -28.52 -29.64 -46.58
C LYS A 183 -29.56 -30.12 -45.58
N VAL A 184 -30.81 -29.79 -45.87
CA VAL A 184 -32.00 -30.31 -45.18
C VAL A 184 -32.87 -31.04 -46.20
N GLU A 185 -33.33 -32.23 -45.86
CA GLU A 185 -34.29 -33.02 -46.61
C GLU A 185 -35.56 -33.21 -45.78
N VAL A 186 -36.73 -32.89 -46.36
CA VAL A 186 -38.04 -33.14 -45.75
C VAL A 186 -38.78 -34.14 -46.63
N ASN A 187 -39.25 -35.24 -46.04
CA ASN A 187 -39.92 -36.35 -46.75
C ASN A 187 -39.14 -36.86 -47.98
N GLY A 188 -37.80 -36.87 -47.89
CA GLY A 188 -36.89 -37.29 -48.97
C GLY A 188 -36.63 -36.23 -50.04
N VAL A 189 -37.16 -35.00 -49.90
CA VAL A 189 -36.94 -33.89 -50.82
C VAL A 189 -35.96 -32.88 -50.21
N VAL A 190 -34.83 -32.63 -50.88
CA VAL A 190 -33.88 -31.58 -50.48
C VAL A 190 -34.56 -30.22 -50.59
N LEU A 191 -34.52 -29.44 -49.51
CA LEU A 191 -35.03 -28.07 -49.50
C LEU A 191 -34.09 -27.17 -50.32
N THR A 192 -34.67 -26.41 -51.24
CA THR A 192 -33.98 -25.43 -52.08
C THR A 192 -34.80 -24.13 -52.14
N LYS A 193 -34.19 -23.07 -52.68
CA LYS A 193 -34.92 -21.81 -52.91
C LYS A 193 -36.10 -21.98 -53.88
N ASP A 194 -36.04 -22.96 -54.77
CA ASP A 194 -37.07 -23.18 -55.80
C ASP A 194 -38.30 -23.93 -55.25
N ASN A 195 -38.09 -24.88 -54.34
CA ASN A 195 -39.19 -25.72 -53.81
C ASN A 195 -39.68 -25.30 -52.42
N ALA A 196 -38.88 -24.57 -51.64
CA ALA A 196 -39.22 -24.15 -50.27
C ALA A 196 -38.56 -22.81 -49.91
N PRO A 197 -38.88 -21.71 -50.62
CA PRO A 197 -38.22 -20.41 -50.45
C PRO A 197 -38.28 -19.88 -49.01
N SER A 198 -39.45 -19.95 -48.36
CA SER A 198 -39.63 -19.47 -46.97
C SER A 198 -38.84 -20.29 -45.94
N ALA A 199 -38.71 -21.61 -46.17
CA ALA A 199 -37.88 -22.46 -45.32
C ALA A 199 -36.40 -22.11 -45.50
N MET A 200 -35.95 -21.91 -46.73
CA MET A 200 -34.56 -21.55 -47.03
C MET A 200 -34.17 -20.16 -46.52
N GLU A 201 -35.10 -19.20 -46.55
CA GLU A 201 -34.90 -17.87 -45.94
C GLU A 201 -34.76 -17.97 -44.41
N SER A 202 -35.60 -18.78 -43.77
CA SER A 202 -35.53 -19.01 -42.32
C SER A 202 -34.27 -19.76 -41.90
N LEU A 203 -33.78 -20.70 -42.74
CA LEU A 203 -32.58 -21.50 -42.46
C LEU A 203 -31.33 -20.64 -42.30
N ALA A 204 -31.28 -19.45 -42.90
CA ALA A 204 -30.22 -18.47 -42.65
C ALA A 204 -30.15 -18.02 -41.19
N ASN A 205 -31.27 -18.13 -40.45
CA ASN A 205 -31.39 -17.85 -39.03
C ASN A 205 -31.31 -19.12 -38.16
N GLY A 206 -30.89 -20.26 -38.73
CA GLY A 206 -30.69 -21.51 -38.01
C GLY A 206 -31.96 -22.34 -37.74
N TYR A 207 -33.08 -22.07 -38.41
CA TYR A 207 -34.31 -22.88 -38.26
C TYR A 207 -35.16 -22.87 -39.53
N PHE A 208 -36.13 -23.79 -39.64
CA PHE A 208 -37.19 -23.69 -40.64
C PHE A 208 -38.53 -24.12 -40.05
N ASP A 209 -39.60 -23.60 -40.62
CA ASP A 209 -40.98 -23.96 -40.24
C ASP A 209 -41.58 -24.84 -41.35
N TYR A 210 -42.20 -25.97 -40.99
CA TYR A 210 -42.82 -26.91 -41.93
C TYR A 210 -44.07 -27.58 -41.35
N THR A 211 -45.12 -27.72 -42.16
CA THR A 211 -46.38 -28.37 -41.75
C THR A 211 -46.37 -29.85 -42.11
N PHE A 212 -46.47 -30.73 -41.11
CA PHE A 212 -46.51 -32.18 -41.29
C PHE A 212 -47.95 -32.71 -41.27
N TRP A 213 -48.29 -33.56 -42.24
CA TRP A 213 -49.64 -34.11 -42.41
C TRP A 213 -49.68 -35.60 -42.09
N GLY A 214 -50.78 -36.08 -41.49
CA GLY A 214 -50.88 -37.42 -40.92
C GLY A 214 -51.14 -38.54 -41.94
N ASP A 215 -51.39 -38.20 -43.19
CA ASP A 215 -51.66 -39.11 -44.31
C ASP A 215 -50.38 -39.60 -45.02
N GLN A 216 -49.20 -39.10 -44.62
CA GLN A 216 -47.92 -39.41 -45.23
C GLN A 216 -46.86 -39.78 -44.17
N ALA A 217 -45.86 -40.57 -44.55
CA ALA A 217 -44.70 -40.82 -43.71
C ALA A 217 -43.85 -39.54 -43.64
N ASN A 218 -43.77 -38.93 -42.46
CA ASN A 218 -43.03 -37.68 -42.25
C ASN A 218 -41.60 -37.94 -41.78
N SER A 219 -40.64 -37.32 -42.44
CA SER A 219 -39.23 -37.40 -42.07
C SER A 219 -38.49 -36.08 -42.27
N VAL A 220 -37.53 -35.78 -41.42
CA VAL A 220 -36.54 -34.71 -41.58
C VAL A 220 -35.16 -35.31 -41.49
N LYS A 221 -34.33 -35.07 -42.51
CA LYS A 221 -32.90 -35.39 -42.49
C LYS A 221 -32.08 -34.11 -42.60
N VAL A 222 -31.15 -33.90 -41.68
CA VAL A 222 -30.23 -32.75 -41.70
C VAL A 222 -28.80 -33.24 -41.85
N THR A 223 -28.06 -32.70 -42.82
CA THR A 223 -26.67 -33.05 -43.08
C THR A 223 -25.77 -31.88 -42.70
N PHE A 224 -24.73 -32.15 -41.93
CA PHE A 224 -23.71 -31.20 -41.51
C PHE A 224 -22.38 -31.55 -42.18
N ALA A 225 -21.82 -30.62 -42.94
CA ALA A 225 -20.48 -30.75 -43.49
C ALA A 225 -19.45 -30.28 -42.46
N LYS A 226 -18.32 -30.98 -42.37
CA LYS A 226 -17.16 -30.48 -41.63
C LYS A 226 -16.62 -29.27 -42.40
N VAL A 227 -16.47 -28.13 -41.73
CA VAL A 227 -15.81 -26.97 -42.31
C VAL A 227 -14.35 -27.35 -42.51
N GLU A 228 -13.93 -27.54 -43.77
CA GLU A 228 -12.53 -27.79 -44.07
C GLU A 228 -11.73 -26.51 -43.78
N THR A 229 -11.07 -26.49 -42.62
CA THR A 229 -10.06 -25.48 -42.34
C THR A 229 -8.88 -25.77 -43.23
N ASN A 230 -8.73 -25.02 -44.33
CA ASN A 230 -7.55 -25.06 -45.20
C ASN A 230 -6.31 -24.69 -44.37
N GLN A 231 -5.75 -25.61 -43.61
CA GLN A 231 -4.55 -25.40 -42.77
C GLN A 231 -3.41 -26.24 -43.32
N THR A 232 -2.21 -25.67 -43.29
CA THR A 232 -0.96 -26.35 -43.65
C THR A 232 -0.03 -26.37 -42.44
N THR A 233 0.83 -27.38 -42.37
CA THR A 233 1.83 -27.49 -41.32
C THR A 233 3.05 -26.67 -41.72
N LEU A 234 3.43 -25.73 -40.86
CA LEU A 234 4.62 -24.90 -41.02
C LEU A 234 5.71 -25.39 -40.06
N LYS A 235 6.81 -25.90 -40.61
CA LYS A 235 7.95 -26.37 -39.82
C LYS A 235 8.85 -25.20 -39.45
N VAL A 236 8.99 -24.91 -38.16
CA VAL A 236 9.83 -23.83 -37.63
C VAL A 236 11.11 -24.41 -37.04
N THR A 237 12.25 -23.80 -37.35
CA THR A 237 13.55 -24.15 -36.78
C THR A 237 14.30 -22.89 -36.39
N THR A 238 14.89 -22.87 -35.20
CA THR A 238 15.79 -21.79 -34.78
C THR A 238 17.18 -22.35 -34.51
N GLU A 239 18.21 -21.62 -34.94
CA GLU A 239 19.62 -21.93 -34.70
C GLU A 239 20.26 -20.74 -33.97
N GLY A 240 20.99 -20.98 -32.88
CA GLY A 240 21.44 -19.92 -31.96
C GLY A 240 20.39 -19.54 -30.91
N ASN A 241 20.62 -18.43 -30.18
CA ASN A 241 19.74 -18.02 -29.09
C ASN A 241 18.73 -16.95 -29.53
N GLY A 242 17.46 -17.35 -29.61
CA GLY A 242 16.32 -16.50 -29.92
C GLY A 242 15.05 -17.36 -30.13
N SER A 243 13.93 -16.72 -30.44
CA SER A 243 12.66 -17.40 -30.70
C SER A 243 11.90 -16.78 -31.86
N VAL A 244 10.88 -17.50 -32.34
CA VAL A 244 9.95 -17.06 -33.37
C VAL A 244 8.54 -17.11 -32.81
N GLU A 245 7.71 -16.11 -33.07
CA GLU A 245 6.32 -16.04 -32.63
C GLU A 245 5.37 -16.05 -33.84
N ILE A 246 4.45 -17.02 -33.86
CA ILE A 246 3.45 -17.23 -34.92
C ILE A 246 2.11 -17.59 -34.26
N ASN A 247 1.03 -16.93 -34.65
CA ASN A 247 -0.31 -17.12 -34.07
C ASN A 247 -0.33 -17.04 -32.52
N GLY A 248 0.48 -16.15 -31.94
CA GLY A 248 0.62 -15.98 -30.49
C GLY A 248 1.43 -17.08 -29.79
N GLN A 249 1.95 -18.07 -30.52
CA GLN A 249 2.80 -19.12 -29.97
C GLN A 249 4.27 -18.75 -30.13
N THR A 250 5.04 -18.81 -29.03
CA THR A 250 6.50 -18.64 -29.05
C THR A 250 7.18 -19.99 -29.24
N LEU A 251 8.05 -20.08 -30.25
CA LEU A 251 8.67 -21.30 -30.74
C LEU A 251 10.21 -21.15 -30.75
N THR A 252 10.90 -22.16 -30.24
CA THR A 252 12.36 -22.38 -30.41
C THR A 252 12.65 -23.55 -31.37
N GLY A 253 11.63 -23.92 -32.14
CA GLY A 253 11.61 -25.09 -33.02
C GLY A 253 10.30 -25.87 -32.87
N GLY A 254 9.92 -26.62 -33.91
CA GLY A 254 8.72 -27.45 -33.93
C GLY A 254 7.74 -27.06 -35.04
N ASP A 255 6.58 -27.71 -35.06
CA ASP A 255 5.58 -27.53 -36.11
C ASP A 255 4.41 -26.67 -35.59
N VAL A 256 3.89 -25.79 -36.43
CA VAL A 256 2.71 -24.95 -36.13
C VAL A 256 1.72 -25.01 -37.29
N LEU A 257 0.41 -25.05 -36.97
CA LEU A 257 -0.65 -25.00 -37.99
C LEU A 257 -0.94 -23.54 -38.37
N VAL A 258 -0.93 -23.28 -39.67
CA VAL A 258 -1.28 -21.98 -40.23
C VAL A 258 -2.33 -22.15 -41.32
N LYS A 259 -3.19 -21.13 -41.49
CA LYS A 259 -4.16 -21.14 -42.59
C LYS A 259 -3.44 -21.00 -43.93
N THR A 260 -3.84 -21.84 -44.87
CA THR A 260 -3.33 -21.91 -46.24
C THR A 260 -3.88 -20.74 -47.04
N GLY A 261 -3.02 -20.06 -47.80
CA GLY A 261 -3.40 -18.94 -48.67
C GLY A 261 -3.67 -17.62 -47.93
N GLU A 262 -3.63 -17.61 -46.60
CA GLU A 262 -3.66 -16.39 -45.80
C GLU A 262 -2.24 -15.91 -45.45
N SER A 263 -2.08 -14.60 -45.32
CA SER A 263 -0.81 -14.01 -44.88
C SER A 263 -0.60 -14.25 -43.39
N VAL A 264 0.53 -14.86 -43.03
CA VAL A 264 0.92 -15.21 -41.67
C VAL A 264 2.01 -14.26 -41.20
N ARG A 265 1.81 -13.65 -40.03
CA ARG A 265 2.82 -12.85 -39.38
C ARG A 265 3.84 -13.72 -38.65
N VAL A 266 5.10 -13.53 -38.98
CA VAL A 266 6.25 -14.20 -38.36
C VAL A 266 7.07 -13.14 -37.62
N LYS A 267 7.00 -13.17 -36.29
CA LYS A 267 7.79 -12.27 -35.44
C LYS A 267 9.03 -12.99 -34.95
N VAL A 268 10.17 -12.32 -34.98
CA VAL A 268 11.48 -12.88 -34.65
C VAL A 268 12.06 -12.14 -33.46
N ASN A 269 12.39 -12.86 -32.41
CA ASN A 269 12.82 -12.31 -31.13
C ASN A 269 14.24 -12.82 -30.79
N PRO A 270 15.30 -12.09 -31.14
CA PRO A 270 16.66 -12.41 -30.68
C PRO A 270 16.74 -12.36 -29.15
N ALA A 271 17.51 -13.27 -28.54
CA ALA A 271 17.81 -13.18 -27.12
C ALA A 271 18.78 -12.01 -26.84
N GLU A 272 18.90 -11.61 -25.57
CA GLU A 272 19.84 -10.55 -25.17
C GLU A 272 21.28 -10.88 -25.62
N GLY A 273 21.92 -9.92 -26.30
CA GLY A 273 23.27 -10.10 -26.87
C GLY A 273 23.33 -10.91 -28.17
N TYR A 274 22.19 -11.22 -28.81
CA TYR A 274 22.10 -11.87 -30.12
C TYR A 274 21.38 -10.97 -31.13
N LYS A 275 21.68 -11.17 -32.41
CA LYS A 275 21.00 -10.52 -33.54
C LYS A 275 20.49 -11.58 -34.52
N VAL A 276 19.51 -11.22 -35.34
CA VAL A 276 19.11 -12.06 -36.48
C VAL A 276 20.25 -12.07 -37.50
N ASP A 277 20.76 -13.26 -37.79
CA ASP A 277 21.81 -13.47 -38.78
C ASP A 277 21.20 -13.74 -40.15
N LYS A 278 20.24 -14.67 -40.18
CA LYS A 278 19.68 -15.22 -41.41
C LYS A 278 18.25 -15.69 -41.17
N VAL A 279 17.36 -15.40 -42.11
CA VAL A 279 16.01 -15.99 -42.17
C VAL A 279 15.85 -16.71 -43.50
N GLU A 280 15.37 -17.94 -43.46
CA GLU A 280 15.05 -18.77 -44.62
C GLU A 280 13.57 -19.14 -44.58
N VAL A 281 12.89 -18.95 -45.70
CA VAL A 281 11.50 -19.38 -45.90
C VAL A 281 11.50 -20.40 -47.03
N ASN A 282 10.98 -21.59 -46.79
CA ASN A 282 10.97 -22.71 -47.73
C ASN A 282 12.36 -23.04 -48.31
N GLY A 283 13.40 -22.89 -47.49
CA GLY A 283 14.81 -23.09 -47.88
C GLY A 283 15.44 -21.95 -48.68
N ILE A 284 14.71 -20.85 -48.91
CA ILE A 284 15.21 -19.66 -49.59
C ILE A 284 15.57 -18.60 -48.56
N VAL A 285 16.82 -18.14 -48.59
CA VAL A 285 17.28 -17.04 -47.73
C VAL A 285 16.60 -15.74 -48.12
N LEU A 286 15.98 -15.05 -47.16
CA LEU A 286 15.41 -13.72 -47.40
C LEU A 286 16.54 -12.71 -47.60
N THR A 287 16.54 -12.05 -48.75
CA THR A 287 17.45 -10.96 -49.11
C THR A 287 16.67 -9.77 -49.63
N LYS A 288 17.34 -8.61 -49.75
CA LYS A 288 16.71 -7.44 -50.36
C LYS A 288 16.31 -7.67 -51.83
N ASP A 289 16.96 -8.61 -52.51
CA ASP A 289 16.72 -8.88 -53.93
C ASP A 289 15.47 -9.74 -54.16
N ASN A 290 15.17 -10.67 -53.25
CA ASN A 290 14.03 -11.59 -53.40
C ASN A 290 12.82 -11.27 -52.51
N ALA A 291 13.01 -10.50 -51.43
CA ALA A 291 11.97 -10.23 -50.44
C ALA A 291 12.20 -8.88 -49.73
N ALA A 292 12.42 -7.80 -50.49
CA ALA A 292 12.72 -6.46 -49.99
C ALA A 292 11.81 -6.01 -48.83
N SER A 293 10.49 -6.12 -49.00
CA SER A 293 9.50 -5.69 -47.99
C SER A 293 9.56 -6.52 -46.70
N ALA A 294 9.83 -7.82 -46.81
CA ALA A 294 9.98 -8.69 -45.64
C ALA A 294 11.26 -8.37 -44.88
N VAL A 295 12.37 -8.17 -45.59
CA VAL A 295 13.66 -7.79 -44.98
C VAL A 295 13.59 -6.42 -44.31
N GLU A 296 12.95 -5.44 -44.96
CA GLU A 296 12.77 -4.10 -44.38
C GLU A 296 11.86 -4.13 -43.14
N SER A 297 10.73 -4.85 -43.22
CA SER A 297 9.81 -4.99 -42.09
C SER A 297 10.46 -5.72 -40.92
N LEU A 298 11.24 -6.77 -41.18
CA LEU A 298 11.96 -7.51 -40.15
C LEU A 298 13.00 -6.63 -39.46
N ALA A 299 13.75 -5.83 -40.22
CA ALA A 299 14.75 -4.93 -39.66
C ALA A 299 14.14 -3.78 -38.85
N LYS A 300 12.98 -3.27 -39.26
CA LYS A 300 12.33 -2.10 -38.62
C LYS A 300 11.42 -2.49 -37.45
N ASN A 301 10.67 -3.58 -37.60
CA ASN A 301 9.57 -3.94 -36.72
C ASN A 301 9.78 -5.28 -36.01
N GLY A 302 10.84 -6.04 -36.34
CA GLY A 302 11.10 -7.36 -35.77
C GLY A 302 10.17 -8.47 -36.29
N TYR A 303 9.37 -8.22 -37.33
CA TYR A 303 8.50 -9.23 -37.95
C TYR A 303 8.37 -9.03 -39.46
N PHE A 304 7.92 -10.08 -40.16
CA PHE A 304 7.49 -10.01 -41.55
C PHE A 304 6.22 -10.84 -41.74
N ASP A 305 5.46 -10.52 -42.79
CA ASP A 305 4.25 -11.25 -43.14
C ASP A 305 4.54 -12.11 -44.40
N TYR A 306 4.07 -13.37 -44.42
CA TYR A 306 4.28 -14.32 -45.53
C TYR A 306 3.08 -15.25 -45.72
N THR A 307 2.70 -15.51 -46.97
CA THR A 307 1.59 -16.42 -47.31
C THR A 307 2.09 -17.83 -47.60
N PHE A 308 1.62 -18.80 -46.82
CA PHE A 308 1.97 -20.22 -46.99
C PHE A 308 0.89 -20.97 -47.78
N TRP A 309 1.30 -21.77 -48.75
CA TRP A 309 0.39 -22.52 -49.64
C TRP A 309 0.50 -24.03 -49.40
N GLY A 310 -0.61 -24.75 -49.52
CA GLY A 310 -0.71 -26.17 -49.10
C GLY A 310 -0.10 -27.16 -50.08
N ASP A 311 0.28 -26.71 -51.28
CA ASP A 311 0.87 -27.51 -52.36
C ASP A 311 2.40 -27.68 -52.24
N GLN A 312 3.03 -27.02 -51.26
CA GLN A 312 4.48 -27.05 -51.04
C GLN A 312 4.84 -27.33 -49.57
N ALA A 313 6.03 -27.88 -49.34
CA ALA A 313 6.55 -28.07 -48.00
C ALA A 313 6.93 -26.71 -47.38
N ASN A 314 6.13 -26.27 -46.40
CA ASN A 314 6.32 -24.97 -45.76
C ASN A 314 7.29 -25.05 -44.57
N SER A 315 8.31 -24.19 -44.57
CA SER A 315 9.26 -24.10 -43.46
C SER A 315 9.79 -22.69 -43.25
N ILE A 316 10.15 -22.40 -42.01
CA ILE A 316 10.92 -21.23 -41.61
C ILE A 316 12.14 -21.71 -40.83
N LYS A 317 13.32 -21.21 -41.21
CA LYS A 317 14.53 -21.33 -40.40
C LYS A 317 15.05 -19.95 -40.05
N VAL A 318 15.24 -19.67 -38.76
CA VAL A 318 15.88 -18.43 -38.29
C VAL A 318 17.20 -18.77 -37.61
N THR A 319 18.27 -18.09 -38.01
CA THR A 319 19.59 -18.21 -37.41
C THR A 319 19.90 -16.92 -36.66
N PHE A 320 20.34 -17.06 -35.43
CA PHE A 320 20.77 -15.97 -34.55
C PHE A 320 22.29 -16.05 -34.35
N SER A 321 22.97 -14.94 -34.57
CA SER A 321 24.40 -14.80 -34.28
C SER A 321 24.60 -13.98 -33.02
N LYS A 322 25.54 -14.41 -32.17
CA LYS A 322 25.94 -13.63 -30.99
C LYS A 322 26.51 -12.30 -31.48
N VAL A 323 26.08 -11.19 -30.89
CA VAL A 323 26.67 -9.88 -31.17
C VAL A 323 28.04 -9.88 -30.51
N GLU A 324 29.09 -10.06 -31.30
CA GLU A 324 30.47 -9.90 -30.82
C GLU A 324 30.69 -8.43 -30.42
N THR A 325 30.63 -8.16 -29.12
CA THR A 325 31.14 -6.91 -28.57
C THR A 325 32.65 -7.00 -28.60
N ASN A 326 33.28 -6.55 -29.69
CA ASN A 326 34.72 -6.37 -29.73
C ASN A 326 35.10 -5.43 -28.57
N GLN A 327 35.55 -5.98 -27.45
CA GLN A 327 36.07 -5.25 -26.31
C GLN A 327 37.59 -5.41 -26.34
N THR A 328 38.31 -4.32 -26.10
CA THR A 328 39.76 -4.34 -25.89
C THR A 328 40.07 -4.22 -24.40
N ILE A 329 41.18 -4.81 -23.99
CA ILE A 329 41.64 -4.75 -22.60
C ILE A 329 42.45 -3.47 -22.41
N LEU A 330 42.03 -2.64 -21.46
CA LEU A 330 42.75 -1.47 -21.00
C LEU A 330 43.44 -1.81 -19.67
N ASN A 331 44.78 -1.78 -19.68
CA ASN A 331 45.55 -2.02 -18.46
C ASN A 331 45.64 -0.73 -17.63
N VAL A 332 45.14 -0.74 -16.41
CA VAL A 332 45.15 0.40 -15.49
C VAL A 332 46.16 0.15 -14.38
N THR A 333 46.99 1.13 -14.11
CA THR A 333 47.95 1.11 -13.00
C THR A 333 47.85 2.39 -12.19
N THR A 334 47.96 2.27 -10.87
CA THR A 334 48.04 3.43 -9.97
C THR A 334 49.30 3.36 -9.12
N GLU A 335 49.98 4.48 -8.97
CA GLU A 335 51.17 4.64 -8.13
C GLU A 335 50.89 5.70 -7.07
N GLY A 336 51.21 5.44 -5.80
CA GLY A 336 50.75 6.26 -4.66
C GLY A 336 49.33 5.91 -4.19
N ASN A 337 48.76 6.70 -3.28
CA ASN A 337 47.44 6.43 -2.71
C ASN A 337 46.32 7.23 -3.43
N GLY A 338 45.48 6.50 -4.13
CA GLY A 338 44.29 7.00 -4.84
C GLY A 338 43.66 5.89 -5.67
N SER A 339 42.62 6.21 -6.42
CA SER A 339 41.94 5.26 -7.30
C SER A 339 41.52 5.91 -8.62
N VAL A 340 41.20 5.06 -9.60
CA VAL A 340 40.67 5.47 -10.91
C VAL A 340 39.31 4.80 -11.10
N GLU A 341 38.35 5.53 -11.65
CA GLU A 341 37.01 5.01 -11.95
C GLU A 341 36.77 5.01 -13.46
N ILE A 342 36.49 3.83 -14.03
CA ILE A 342 36.21 3.61 -15.46
C ILE A 342 35.03 2.66 -15.59
N ASN A 343 34.03 3.00 -16.41
CA ASN A 343 32.81 2.20 -16.60
C ASN A 343 32.11 1.80 -15.28
N GLY A 344 32.15 2.69 -14.28
CA GLY A 344 31.58 2.46 -12.95
C GLY A 344 32.40 1.54 -12.04
N GLN A 345 33.58 1.07 -12.47
CA GLN A 345 34.49 0.26 -11.66
C GLN A 345 35.56 1.14 -11.03
N THR A 346 35.74 1.03 -9.71
CA THR A 346 36.86 1.67 -8.99
C THR A 346 38.07 0.75 -8.95
N LEU A 347 39.21 1.23 -9.44
CA LEU A 347 40.43 0.47 -9.68
C LEU A 347 41.61 1.11 -8.94
N THR A 348 42.43 0.28 -8.30
CA THR A 348 43.77 0.61 -7.75
C THR A 348 44.88 -0.09 -8.54
N GLY A 349 44.54 -0.56 -9.74
CA GLY A 349 45.35 -1.40 -10.60
C GLY A 349 44.52 -2.55 -11.19
N GLY A 350 44.90 -3.03 -12.37
CA GLY A 350 44.27 -4.16 -13.04
C GLY A 350 43.68 -3.84 -14.42
N ASP A 351 43.08 -4.84 -15.03
CA ASP A 351 42.55 -4.76 -16.39
C ASP A 351 41.06 -4.40 -16.40
N VAL A 352 40.66 -3.53 -17.32
CA VAL A 352 39.25 -3.18 -17.57
C VAL A 352 38.90 -3.30 -19.05
N SER A 353 37.76 -3.90 -19.36
CA SER A 353 37.28 -4.01 -20.74
C SER A 353 36.64 -2.70 -21.20
N VAL A 354 37.08 -2.21 -22.36
CA VAL A 354 36.53 -1.03 -23.02
C VAL A 354 36.20 -1.33 -24.48
N LYS A 355 35.20 -0.64 -25.04
CA LYS A 355 34.87 -0.78 -26.46
C LYS A 355 35.82 0.09 -27.30
N PRO A 356 36.48 -0.46 -28.33
CA PRO A 356 37.30 0.30 -29.26
C PRO A 356 36.48 1.38 -29.98
N GLY A 357 37.05 2.57 -30.12
CA GLY A 357 36.46 3.70 -30.85
C GLY A 357 35.39 4.48 -30.08
N GLU A 358 34.97 4.02 -28.89
CA GLU A 358 34.11 4.79 -27.98
C GLU A 358 34.97 5.64 -27.04
N SER A 359 34.47 6.85 -26.73
CA SER A 359 35.10 7.73 -25.74
C SER A 359 34.85 7.20 -24.34
N VAL A 360 35.91 6.92 -23.60
CA VAL A 360 35.89 6.37 -22.24
C VAL A 360 36.18 7.47 -21.25
N ARG A 361 35.30 7.64 -20.25
CA ARG A 361 35.54 8.55 -19.13
C ARG A 361 36.44 7.89 -18.09
N VAL A 362 37.51 8.60 -17.74
CA VAL A 362 38.50 8.19 -16.74
C VAL A 362 38.45 9.21 -15.62
N LYS A 363 37.88 8.82 -14.48
CA LYS A 363 37.80 9.66 -13.29
C LYS A 363 38.90 9.29 -12.31
N VAL A 364 39.53 10.29 -11.71
CA VAL A 364 40.71 10.15 -10.84
C VAL A 364 40.36 10.64 -9.46
N ASN A 365 40.53 9.78 -8.46
CA ASN A 365 40.14 10.03 -7.07
C ASN A 365 41.37 9.92 -6.15
N PRO A 366 42.10 11.02 -5.88
CA PRO A 366 43.17 11.03 -4.89
C PRO A 366 42.65 10.67 -3.49
N ALA A 367 43.42 9.88 -2.72
CA ALA A 367 43.08 9.63 -1.33
C ALA A 367 43.32 10.87 -0.44
N ALA A 368 42.76 10.88 0.76
CA ALA A 368 42.98 11.97 1.72
C ALA A 368 44.48 12.18 1.98
N GLY A 369 44.95 13.43 1.85
CA GLY A 369 46.38 13.78 1.98
C GLY A 369 47.23 13.47 0.75
N TYR A 370 46.63 13.11 -0.39
CA TYR A 370 47.31 12.92 -1.67
C TYR A 370 46.70 13.83 -2.74
N LYS A 371 47.50 14.18 -3.74
CA LYS A 371 47.07 14.94 -4.93
C LYS A 371 47.46 14.19 -6.19
N LEU A 372 46.75 14.45 -7.28
CA LEU A 372 47.16 13.98 -8.60
C LEU A 372 48.52 14.60 -8.96
N ASP A 373 49.50 13.76 -9.29
CA ASP A 373 50.82 14.16 -9.76
C ASP A 373 50.87 14.16 -11.30
N LYS A 374 50.59 13.00 -11.90
CA LYS A 374 50.55 12.84 -13.36
C LYS A 374 49.63 11.71 -13.81
N VAL A 375 49.19 11.81 -15.06
CA VAL A 375 48.47 10.76 -15.79
C VAL A 375 49.24 10.44 -17.05
N GLU A 376 49.43 9.16 -17.34
CA GLU A 376 50.01 8.63 -18.56
C GLU A 376 48.96 7.80 -19.30
N VAL A 377 48.80 8.04 -20.59
CA VAL A 377 47.95 7.24 -21.49
C VAL A 377 48.84 6.66 -22.57
N ASN A 378 48.84 5.33 -22.71
CA ASN A 378 49.69 4.57 -23.64
C ASN A 378 51.18 4.94 -23.52
N GLY A 379 51.66 5.19 -22.29
CA GLY A 379 53.03 5.60 -21.98
C GLY A 379 53.35 7.08 -22.25
N ILE A 380 52.37 7.89 -22.66
CA ILE A 380 52.54 9.32 -22.89
C ILE A 380 51.96 10.10 -21.70
N ILE A 381 52.79 10.89 -21.03
CA ILE A 381 52.33 11.79 -19.97
C ILE A 381 51.40 12.86 -20.56
N LEU A 382 50.21 13.02 -19.99
CA LEU A 382 49.29 14.08 -20.35
C LEU A 382 49.83 15.44 -19.87
N THR A 383 50.00 16.36 -20.80
CA THR A 383 50.47 17.73 -20.55
C THR A 383 49.56 18.72 -21.28
N LYS A 384 49.68 20.01 -20.95
CA LYS A 384 48.92 21.05 -21.65
C LYS A 384 49.27 21.11 -23.15
N ASP A 385 50.46 20.67 -23.54
CA ASP A 385 50.93 20.74 -24.92
C ASP A 385 50.36 19.61 -25.80
N ASN A 386 50.14 18.42 -25.23
CA ASN A 386 49.65 17.25 -25.99
C ASN A 386 48.18 16.90 -25.74
N ALA A 387 47.60 17.36 -24.63
CA ALA A 387 46.25 16.99 -24.21
C ALA A 387 45.59 18.09 -23.37
N ALA A 388 45.61 19.34 -23.85
CA ALA A 388 45.11 20.53 -23.16
C ALA A 388 43.72 20.33 -22.53
N SER A 389 42.75 19.82 -23.31
CA SER A 389 41.38 19.60 -22.84
C SER A 389 41.27 18.53 -21.75
N ALA A 390 42.07 17.46 -21.84
CA ALA A 390 42.08 16.41 -20.81
C ALA A 390 42.70 16.93 -19.51
N VAL A 391 43.80 17.68 -19.59
CA VAL A 391 44.46 18.28 -18.42
C VAL A 391 43.57 19.33 -17.76
N GLU A 392 42.87 20.16 -18.55
CA GLU A 392 41.94 21.15 -18.02
C GLU A 392 40.73 20.49 -17.35
N SER A 393 40.15 19.45 -17.96
CA SER A 393 39.04 18.70 -17.37
C SER A 393 39.45 17.95 -16.11
N LEU A 394 40.65 17.35 -16.07
CA LEU A 394 41.19 16.71 -14.86
C LEU A 394 41.32 17.71 -13.71
N ALA A 395 41.84 18.91 -13.98
CA ALA A 395 42.03 19.93 -12.96
C ALA A 395 40.70 20.51 -12.43
N LYS A 396 39.69 20.67 -13.29
CA LYS A 396 38.38 21.25 -12.92
C LYS A 396 37.40 20.23 -12.35
N ASN A 397 37.36 19.04 -12.94
CA ASN A 397 36.29 18.07 -12.75
C ASN A 397 36.77 16.73 -12.16
N GLY A 398 38.09 16.52 -12.05
CA GLY A 398 38.66 15.25 -11.59
C GLY A 398 38.55 14.10 -12.59
N TYR A 399 38.19 14.36 -13.86
CA TYR A 399 38.11 13.33 -14.90
C TYR A 399 38.50 13.88 -16.28
N PHE A 400 38.83 12.98 -17.20
CA PHE A 400 38.95 13.26 -18.63
C PHE A 400 38.31 12.15 -19.45
N ASP A 401 37.95 12.47 -20.70
CA ASP A 401 37.41 11.50 -21.66
C ASP A 401 38.50 11.17 -22.71
N TYR A 402 38.66 9.89 -23.06
CA TYR A 402 39.67 9.42 -24.02
C TYR A 402 39.16 8.24 -24.86
N THR A 403 39.39 8.27 -26.16
CA THR A 403 38.99 7.19 -27.08
C THR A 403 40.13 6.20 -27.29
N PHE A 404 39.93 4.94 -26.88
CA PHE A 404 40.89 3.86 -27.09
C PHE A 404 40.59 3.10 -28.38
N TRP A 405 41.63 2.74 -29.15
CA TRP A 405 41.49 2.01 -30.42
C TRP A 405 42.11 0.62 -30.32
N GLY A 406 41.51 -0.36 -31.01
CA GLY A 406 41.80 -1.79 -30.82
C GLY A 406 43.08 -2.30 -31.48
N ASP A 407 43.82 -1.46 -32.20
CA ASP A 407 45.05 -1.80 -32.93
C ASP A 407 46.33 -1.54 -32.11
N GLN A 408 46.21 -1.00 -30.90
CA GLN A 408 47.34 -0.67 -30.01
C GLN A 408 47.14 -1.26 -28.61
N ALA A 409 48.26 -1.54 -27.92
CA ALA A 409 48.22 -1.89 -26.50
C ALA A 409 47.82 -0.64 -25.69
N ASN A 410 46.62 -0.66 -25.12
CA ASN A 410 46.08 0.48 -24.38
C ASN A 410 46.37 0.37 -22.89
N SER A 411 46.87 1.45 -22.30
CA SER A 411 47.18 1.50 -20.87
C SER A 411 46.93 2.89 -20.28
N ILE A 412 46.53 2.94 -19.01
CA ILE A 412 46.54 4.15 -18.20
C ILE A 412 47.42 3.93 -16.99
N LYS A 413 48.29 4.89 -16.68
CA LYS A 413 48.99 4.98 -15.40
C LYS A 413 48.68 6.30 -14.72
N VAL A 414 48.21 6.26 -13.48
CA VAL A 414 47.95 7.45 -12.67
C VAL A 414 48.88 7.46 -11.47
N THR A 415 49.58 8.57 -11.25
CA THR A 415 50.49 8.75 -10.13
C THR A 415 49.92 9.79 -9.17
N PHE A 416 49.90 9.46 -7.88
CA PHE A 416 49.47 10.32 -6.79
C PHE A 416 50.66 10.69 -5.91
N ALA A 417 50.87 11.98 -5.69
CA ALA A 417 51.88 12.48 -4.77
C ALA A 417 51.26 12.75 -3.41
N LYS A 418 51.94 12.34 -2.34
CA LYS A 418 51.57 12.72 -0.97
C LYS A 418 51.68 14.24 -0.84
N VAL A 419 50.66 14.88 -0.30
CA VAL A 419 50.68 16.31 0.02
C VAL A 419 51.48 16.46 1.32
N GLU A 420 52.69 17.00 1.23
CA GLU A 420 53.49 17.31 2.42
C GLU A 420 52.83 18.48 3.18
N ALA A 421 52.39 18.21 4.41
CA ALA A 421 51.92 19.24 5.31
C ALA A 421 53.13 20.07 5.75
N LYS A 422 53.14 21.37 5.44
CA LYS A 422 54.16 22.28 5.94
C LYS A 422 53.90 22.53 7.43
N GLU A 423 54.79 22.07 8.29
CA GLU A 423 54.74 22.36 9.72
C GLU A 423 55.53 23.62 10.04
N THR A 424 55.09 24.39 11.04
CA THR A 424 55.76 25.57 11.57
C THR A 424 55.98 25.39 13.07
N VAL A 425 57.14 25.83 13.56
CA VAL A 425 57.49 25.77 14.98
C VAL A 425 56.98 27.04 15.68
N ILE A 426 56.27 26.86 16.79
CA ILE A 426 55.84 27.93 17.69
C ILE A 426 56.65 27.85 18.98
N ASN A 427 57.37 28.91 19.30
CA ASN A 427 58.07 29.01 20.58
C ASN A 427 57.10 29.53 21.67
N VAL A 428 56.80 28.70 22.67
CA VAL A 428 55.94 29.04 23.80
C VAL A 428 56.80 29.39 25.01
N THR A 429 56.49 30.50 25.68
CA THR A 429 57.14 30.90 26.93
C THR A 429 56.11 31.36 27.96
N THR A 430 56.37 31.05 29.23
CA THR A 430 55.54 31.55 30.34
C THR A 430 56.39 32.32 31.35
N GLU A 431 55.81 33.36 31.93
CA GLU A 431 56.40 34.19 32.99
C GLU A 431 55.43 34.25 34.17
N GLY A 432 55.88 33.97 35.40
CA GLY A 432 54.98 33.75 36.54
C GLY A 432 54.59 32.27 36.72
N LYS A 433 53.48 31.98 37.41
CA LYS A 433 53.00 30.59 37.63
C LYS A 433 51.70 30.30 36.88
N GLY A 434 51.77 29.41 35.90
CA GLY A 434 50.65 28.91 35.10
C GLY A 434 51.16 28.07 33.92
N THR A 435 50.24 27.53 33.12
CA THR A 435 50.55 26.70 31.94
C THR A 435 49.81 27.19 30.70
N VAL A 436 50.31 26.80 29.53
CA VAL A 436 49.67 27.00 28.22
C VAL A 436 49.43 25.64 27.59
N VAL A 437 48.23 25.38 27.07
CA VAL A 437 47.92 24.19 26.29
C VAL A 437 47.80 24.54 24.82
N LEU A 438 48.64 23.91 24.00
CA LEU A 438 48.69 24.08 22.55
C LEU A 438 48.91 22.72 21.88
N ASN A 439 48.16 22.39 20.83
CA ASN A 439 48.21 21.10 20.15
C ASN A 439 48.14 19.90 21.12
N ASN A 440 47.25 20.00 22.11
CA ASN A 440 47.05 19.03 23.20
C ASN A 440 48.27 18.80 24.12
N GLN A 441 49.26 19.67 24.08
CA GLN A 441 50.43 19.64 24.97
C GLN A 441 50.33 20.77 26.00
N GLU A 442 50.50 20.43 27.28
CA GLU A 442 50.58 21.41 28.36
C GLU A 442 52.03 21.82 28.62
N LEU A 443 52.28 23.14 28.63
CA LEU A 443 53.60 23.73 28.49
C LEU A 443 53.81 24.84 29.52
N THR A 444 54.98 24.86 30.14
CA THR A 444 55.53 26.01 30.88
C THR A 444 56.59 26.76 30.05
N GLY A 445 56.98 26.18 28.91
CA GLY A 445 57.85 26.76 27.90
C GLY A 445 58.39 25.67 26.96
N GLY A 446 58.77 26.05 25.74
CA GLY A 446 59.32 25.14 24.73
C GLY A 446 58.71 25.31 23.34
N ASP A 447 59.19 24.53 22.39
CA ASP A 447 58.78 24.58 20.99
C ASP A 447 57.68 23.56 20.69
N VAL A 448 56.68 23.98 19.91
CA VAL A 448 55.55 23.15 19.48
C VAL A 448 55.44 23.18 17.96
N LEU A 449 55.36 22.01 17.31
CA LEU A 449 55.04 21.95 15.89
C LEU A 449 53.53 22.01 15.70
N VAL A 450 53.12 22.91 14.81
CA VAL A 450 51.74 22.99 14.31
C VAL A 450 51.75 23.03 12.79
N LYS A 451 50.62 22.69 12.17
CA LYS A 451 50.48 22.83 10.72
C LYS A 451 50.33 24.29 10.33
N THR A 452 51.04 24.67 9.29
CA THR A 452 51.03 26.05 8.77
C THR A 452 49.67 26.39 8.18
N GLY A 453 49.12 27.55 8.55
CA GLY A 453 47.85 28.06 8.02
C GLY A 453 46.60 27.40 8.59
N GLU A 454 46.73 26.44 9.52
CA GLU A 454 45.60 25.95 10.31
C GLU A 454 45.39 26.82 11.55
N GLU A 455 44.13 27.05 11.92
CA GLU A 455 43.75 27.72 13.16
C GLU A 455 44.01 26.78 14.33
N VAL A 456 44.77 27.24 15.33
CA VAL A 456 45.10 26.47 16.53
C VAL A 456 44.57 27.16 17.78
N ARG A 457 44.10 26.34 18.72
CA ARG A 457 43.61 26.79 20.01
C ARG A 457 44.74 26.89 21.02
N VAL A 458 44.88 28.06 21.64
CA VAL A 458 45.83 28.36 22.70
C VAL A 458 45.04 28.56 23.99
N LYS A 459 45.12 27.59 24.92
CA LYS A 459 44.47 27.67 26.23
C LYS A 459 45.47 28.09 27.29
N VAL A 460 45.06 28.94 28.22
CA VAL A 460 45.91 29.53 29.27
C VAL A 460 45.33 29.19 30.64
N ASN A 461 46.14 28.58 31.50
CA ASN A 461 45.72 28.14 32.84
C ASN A 461 46.60 28.80 33.91
N PRO A 462 46.14 29.89 34.56
CA PRO A 462 46.83 30.44 35.73
C PRO A 462 46.89 29.42 36.88
N ALA A 463 48.00 29.37 37.61
CA ALA A 463 48.11 28.56 38.82
C ALA A 463 47.31 29.17 39.98
N GLU A 464 47.03 28.39 41.02
CA GLU A 464 46.34 28.87 42.23
C GLU A 464 47.05 30.09 42.84
N GLY A 465 46.29 31.16 43.13
CA GLY A 465 46.81 32.42 43.64
C GLY A 465 47.46 33.32 42.59
N TYR A 466 47.36 33.00 41.30
CA TYR A 466 47.82 33.82 40.17
C TYR A 466 46.66 34.12 39.22
N LYS A 467 46.78 35.22 38.48
CA LYS A 467 45.86 35.61 37.39
C LYS A 467 46.63 35.82 36.09
N LEU A 468 45.95 35.67 34.96
CA LEU A 468 46.49 36.10 33.67
C LEU A 468 46.73 37.61 33.71
N ASP A 469 47.94 38.03 33.39
CA ASP A 469 48.33 39.44 33.27
C ASP A 469 48.34 39.87 31.79
N LYS A 470 49.05 39.12 30.95
CA LYS A 470 49.30 39.49 29.55
C LYS A 470 49.53 38.27 28.66
N VAL A 471 49.09 38.36 27.39
CA VAL A 471 49.46 37.42 26.31
C VAL A 471 50.10 38.21 25.18
N GLU A 472 51.19 37.68 24.63
CA GLU A 472 51.85 38.19 23.43
C GLU A 472 51.90 37.09 22.36
N VAL A 473 51.52 37.43 21.13
CA VAL A 473 51.66 36.55 19.96
C VAL A 473 52.59 37.25 18.97
N ASN A 474 53.66 36.58 18.57
CA ASN A 474 54.71 37.10 17.68
C ASN A 474 55.28 38.45 18.15
N GLY A 475 55.42 38.62 19.46
CA GLY A 475 55.90 39.86 20.09
C GLY A 475 54.87 40.99 20.18
N ILE A 476 53.63 40.76 19.75
CA ILE A 476 52.54 41.73 19.85
C ILE A 476 51.65 41.38 21.03
N VAL A 477 51.50 42.32 21.95
CA VAL A 477 50.58 42.20 23.09
C VAL A 477 49.14 42.15 22.60
N LEU A 478 48.38 41.15 23.00
CA LEU A 478 46.94 41.09 22.72
C LEU A 478 46.21 42.13 23.57
N THR A 479 45.53 43.06 22.91
CA THR A 479 44.68 44.08 23.53
C THR A 479 43.31 44.09 22.86
N LYS A 480 42.34 44.78 23.47
CA LYS A 480 41.01 44.93 22.86
C LYS A 480 41.07 45.64 21.50
N ASP A 481 42.10 46.45 21.25
CA ASP A 481 42.22 47.25 20.02
C ASP A 481 42.76 46.42 18.84
N ASN A 482 43.62 45.44 19.09
CA ASN A 482 44.24 44.63 18.03
C ASN A 482 43.71 43.19 17.93
N ALA A 483 43.09 42.66 18.99
CA ALA A 483 42.63 41.28 19.06
C ALA A 483 41.41 41.14 19.98
N ALA A 484 40.37 41.96 19.76
CA ALA A 484 39.16 42.02 20.58
C ALA A 484 38.57 40.65 20.90
N SER A 485 38.37 39.80 19.89
CA SER A 485 37.79 38.46 20.04
C SER A 485 38.68 37.51 20.84
N ALA A 486 40.01 37.59 20.67
CA ALA A 486 40.95 36.77 21.43
C ALA A 486 40.97 37.18 22.91
N VAL A 487 40.97 38.49 23.19
CA VAL A 487 40.94 39.02 24.56
C VAL A 487 39.62 38.70 25.26
N GLU A 488 38.49 38.82 24.57
CA GLU A 488 37.18 38.46 25.11
C GLU A 488 37.07 36.95 25.39
N SER A 489 37.53 36.11 24.46
CA SER A 489 37.54 34.66 24.65
C SER A 489 38.51 34.22 25.75
N LEU A 490 39.68 34.85 25.88
CA LEU A 490 40.61 34.59 26.99
C LEU A 490 39.98 34.93 28.34
N ALA A 491 39.28 36.07 28.46
CA ALA A 491 38.63 36.48 29.69
C ALA A 491 37.46 35.58 30.08
N LYS A 492 36.68 35.11 29.10
CA LYS A 492 35.47 34.31 29.32
C LYS A 492 35.74 32.81 29.44
N ASN A 493 36.62 32.29 28.59
CA ASN A 493 36.80 30.86 28.36
C ASN A 493 38.23 30.37 28.68
N GLY A 494 39.17 31.27 28.96
CA GLY A 494 40.57 30.92 29.21
C GLY A 494 41.35 30.46 27.98
N TYR A 495 40.84 30.69 26.75
CA TYR A 495 41.56 30.35 25.52
C TYR A 495 41.27 31.34 24.38
N PHE A 496 42.12 31.34 23.37
CA PHE A 496 41.86 31.99 22.07
C PHE A 496 42.32 31.09 20.91
N ASP A 497 41.76 31.33 19.74
CA ASP A 497 42.11 30.62 18.51
C ASP A 497 42.97 31.56 17.62
N TYR A 498 44.02 31.05 16.98
CA TYR A 498 44.96 31.83 16.17
C TYR A 498 45.57 31.00 15.03
N THR A 499 45.76 31.60 13.85
CA THR A 499 46.37 30.94 12.69
C THR A 499 47.81 31.40 12.49
N PHE A 500 48.75 30.45 12.56
CA PHE A 500 50.18 30.72 12.37
C PHE A 500 50.62 30.43 10.94
N TRP A 501 51.41 31.35 10.36
CA TRP A 501 51.91 31.25 8.99
C TRP A 501 53.44 31.06 8.97
N GLY A 502 53.94 30.26 8.02
CA GLY A 502 55.30 29.72 8.03
C GLY A 502 56.39 30.63 7.46
N ASP A 503 56.06 31.89 7.16
CA ASP A 503 56.96 32.91 6.64
C ASP A 503 57.57 33.81 7.75
N GLN A 504 57.14 33.63 9.01
CA GLN A 504 57.59 34.41 10.16
C GLN A 504 57.98 33.52 11.35
N ALA A 505 58.86 34.03 12.23
CA ALA A 505 59.15 33.38 13.49
C ALA A 505 57.93 33.48 14.41
N ASN A 506 57.30 32.35 14.72
CA ASN A 506 56.07 32.32 15.51
C ASN A 506 56.38 32.06 16.99
N SER A 507 55.77 32.85 17.87
CA SER A 507 55.97 32.75 19.32
C SER A 507 54.73 33.12 20.10
N ILE A 508 54.53 32.49 21.25
CA ILE A 508 53.53 32.87 22.23
C ILE A 508 54.23 33.10 23.57
N LYS A 509 54.02 34.26 24.18
CA LYS A 509 54.46 34.55 25.55
C LYS A 509 53.25 34.85 26.43
N VAL A 510 53.15 34.17 27.58
CA VAL A 510 52.08 34.39 28.54
C VAL A 510 52.66 34.79 29.90
N THR A 511 52.18 35.89 30.46
CA THR A 511 52.60 36.41 31.77
C THR A 511 51.46 36.27 32.78
N PHE A 512 51.80 35.76 33.96
CA PHE A 512 50.90 35.57 35.10
C PHE A 512 51.35 36.44 36.28
N ALA A 513 50.43 37.17 36.89
CA ALA A 513 50.68 37.98 38.07
C ALA A 513 50.12 37.32 39.34
N LYS A 514 50.82 37.46 40.47
CA LYS A 514 50.32 36.98 41.77
C LYS A 514 49.10 37.81 42.20
N LEU A 515 48.10 37.17 42.77
CA LEU A 515 46.92 37.83 43.32
C LEU A 515 47.27 38.45 44.68
N GLU A 516 47.19 39.77 44.84
CA GLU A 516 47.44 40.43 46.13
C GLU A 516 46.20 40.42 47.03
N THR A 517 46.34 40.01 48.28
CA THR A 517 45.25 39.96 49.28
C THR A 517 45.43 41.07 50.32
N ASN A 518 44.55 42.08 50.34
CA ASN A 518 44.61 43.23 51.26
C ASN A 518 44.17 42.87 52.70
N GLN A 519 45.10 42.42 53.55
CA GLN A 519 44.87 42.16 54.99
C GLN A 519 45.74 43.08 55.87
N THR A 520 45.26 43.43 57.07
CA THR A 520 45.97 44.21 58.10
C THR A 520 45.93 43.49 59.46
N ILE A 521 46.89 43.81 60.35
CA ILE A 521 47.00 43.23 61.68
C ILE A 521 46.23 44.10 62.68
N LEU A 522 45.33 43.50 63.45
CA LEU A 522 44.59 44.10 64.54
C LEU A 522 45.12 43.58 65.89
N ASN A 523 45.68 44.46 66.71
CA ASN A 523 46.18 44.09 68.03
C ASN A 523 45.05 44.12 69.07
N VAL A 524 44.74 42.99 69.69
CA VAL A 524 43.68 42.87 70.70
C VAL A 524 44.29 42.73 72.08
N THR A 525 43.80 43.51 73.05
CA THR A 525 44.20 43.42 74.46
C THR A 525 42.97 43.36 75.36
N THR A 526 42.97 42.50 76.36
CA THR A 526 41.92 42.47 77.39
C THR A 526 42.51 42.68 78.77
N GLU A 527 41.84 43.47 79.61
CA GLU A 527 42.20 43.73 81.01
C GLU A 527 41.03 43.32 81.93
N GLY A 528 41.29 42.57 82.99
CA GLY A 528 40.24 41.88 83.77
C GLY A 528 39.88 40.50 83.19
N ASN A 529 38.77 39.90 83.65
CA ASN A 529 38.35 38.55 83.24
C ASN A 529 37.23 38.60 82.19
N GLY A 530 37.57 38.24 80.95
CA GLY A 530 36.67 38.13 79.80
C GLY A 530 37.45 37.81 78.53
N SER A 531 36.77 37.67 77.40
CA SER A 531 37.38 37.42 76.08
C SER A 531 36.69 38.21 74.97
N VAL A 532 37.34 38.27 73.80
CA VAL A 532 36.82 38.91 72.59
C VAL A 532 36.85 37.90 71.45
N GLU A 533 35.81 37.86 70.61
CA GLU A 533 35.78 37.02 69.41
C GLU A 533 35.78 37.88 68.15
N ILE A 534 36.75 37.61 67.26
CA ILE A 534 36.93 38.29 65.98
C ILE A 534 37.26 37.24 64.92
N ASN A 535 36.56 37.26 63.78
CA ASN A 535 36.71 36.27 62.70
C ASN A 535 36.61 34.81 63.20
N GLY A 536 35.74 34.55 64.18
CA GLY A 536 35.55 33.22 64.79
C GLY A 536 36.69 32.77 65.73
N GLN A 537 37.64 33.64 66.05
CA GLN A 537 38.72 33.37 66.99
C GLN A 537 38.45 34.03 68.34
N THR A 538 38.43 33.25 69.42
CA THR A 538 38.32 33.76 70.80
C THR A 538 39.70 34.14 71.34
N LEU A 539 39.84 35.39 71.76
CA LEU A 539 41.09 36.05 72.15
C LEU A 539 40.99 36.61 73.58
N THR A 540 42.06 36.45 74.36
CA THR A 540 42.27 37.12 75.67
C THR A 540 43.47 38.08 75.61
N GLY A 541 43.89 38.41 74.39
CA GLY A 541 45.09 39.17 74.06
C GLY A 541 45.81 38.58 72.84
N GLY A 542 46.43 39.41 72.00
CA GLY A 542 47.21 39.00 70.83
C GLY A 542 46.74 39.63 69.51
N ASP A 543 47.45 39.30 68.43
CA ASP A 543 47.22 39.87 67.10
C ASP A 543 46.29 38.97 66.25
N VAL A 544 45.37 39.59 65.50
CA VAL A 544 44.49 38.90 64.53
C VAL A 544 44.53 39.58 63.17
N LEU A 545 44.52 38.79 62.09
CA LEU A 545 44.45 39.31 60.71
C LEU A 545 43.01 39.62 60.33
N VAL A 546 42.78 40.84 59.86
CA VAL A 546 41.49 41.30 59.34
C VAL A 546 41.68 41.87 57.93
N LYS A 547 40.64 41.82 57.10
CA LYS A 547 40.70 42.41 55.77
C LYS A 547 40.57 43.93 55.85
N THR A 548 41.40 44.64 55.11
CA THR A 548 41.41 46.10 55.12
C THR A 548 40.17 46.65 54.41
N GLY A 549 39.46 47.57 55.05
CA GLY A 549 38.29 48.26 54.48
C GLY A 549 36.98 47.46 54.48
N GLU A 550 36.99 46.24 55.03
CA GLU A 550 35.76 45.47 55.32
C GLU A 550 35.33 45.67 56.78
N GLU A 551 34.03 45.60 57.04
CA GLU A 551 33.46 45.71 58.38
C GLU A 551 33.73 44.43 59.19
N VAL A 552 34.33 44.58 60.36
CA VAL A 552 34.74 43.48 61.24
C VAL A 552 33.86 43.46 62.48
N ARG A 553 33.23 42.32 62.74
CA ARG A 553 32.46 42.10 63.97
C ARG A 553 33.35 41.75 65.15
N VAL A 554 33.16 42.47 66.25
CA VAL A 554 33.89 42.31 67.51
C VAL A 554 32.88 41.92 68.60
N THR A 555 32.86 40.65 68.95
CA THR A 555 32.01 40.12 70.03
C THR A 555 32.77 40.14 71.34
N VAL A 556 32.16 40.62 72.42
CA VAL A 556 32.79 40.78 73.72
C VAL A 556 32.08 39.91 74.74
N ASN A 557 32.84 39.02 75.39
CA ASN A 557 32.33 37.99 76.28
C ASN A 557 32.91 38.16 77.69
N PRO A 558 32.26 38.93 78.60
CA PRO A 558 32.65 39.00 80.00
C PRO A 558 32.59 37.63 80.68
N ALA A 559 33.53 37.33 81.57
CA ALA A 559 33.43 36.13 82.40
C ALA A 559 32.33 36.27 83.47
N GLU A 560 31.87 35.15 84.04
CA GLU A 560 30.84 35.14 85.07
C GLU A 560 31.21 36.06 86.26
N GLY A 561 30.30 36.95 86.64
CA GLY A 561 30.53 37.95 87.70
C GLY A 561 31.34 39.17 87.29
N TYR A 562 31.67 39.33 86.00
CA TYR A 562 32.30 40.52 85.42
C TYR A 562 31.38 41.18 84.38
N LYS A 563 31.54 42.49 84.20
CA LYS A 563 30.87 43.28 83.15
C LYS A 563 31.90 44.02 82.32
N VAL A 564 31.51 44.43 81.10
CA VAL A 564 32.34 45.34 80.31
C VAL A 564 32.36 46.70 80.99
N ASP A 565 33.55 47.18 81.32
CA ASP A 565 33.78 48.47 81.95
C ASP A 565 34.08 49.54 80.89
N LYS A 566 34.98 49.19 79.96
CA LYS A 566 35.54 50.13 78.99
C LYS A 566 35.94 49.42 77.70
N VAL A 567 35.63 50.02 76.56
CA VAL A 567 36.09 49.58 75.24
C VAL A 567 36.86 50.71 74.59
N GLU A 568 38.04 50.42 74.08
CA GLU A 568 38.89 51.35 73.34
C GLU A 568 39.21 50.78 71.98
N VAL A 569 39.01 51.57 70.93
CA VAL A 569 39.43 51.23 69.55
C VAL A 569 40.43 52.29 69.11
N ASN A 570 41.61 51.86 68.68
CA ASN A 570 42.75 52.69 68.30
C ASN A 570 43.11 53.74 69.37
N GLY A 571 43.00 53.36 70.65
CA GLY A 571 43.26 54.22 71.81
C GLY A 571 42.16 55.23 72.14
N ILE A 572 41.02 55.21 71.42
CA ILE A 572 39.86 56.06 71.70
C ILE A 572 38.81 55.26 72.45
N VAL A 573 38.42 55.75 73.62
CA VAL A 573 37.34 55.15 74.43
C VAL A 573 36.00 55.33 73.72
N LEU A 574 35.27 54.24 73.51
CA LEU A 574 33.94 54.29 72.93
C LEU A 574 32.94 54.84 73.95
N THR A 575 32.24 55.90 73.58
CA THR A 575 31.16 56.53 74.35
C THR A 575 29.95 56.75 73.46
N LYS A 576 28.80 57.06 74.06
CA LYS A 576 27.59 57.39 73.27
C LYS A 576 27.78 58.62 72.38
N ASP A 577 28.73 59.49 72.68
CA ASP A 577 28.96 60.73 71.92
C ASP A 577 29.82 60.49 70.66
N ASN A 578 30.75 59.53 70.68
CA ASN A 578 31.65 59.27 69.54
C ASN A 578 31.31 57.98 68.76
N ALA A 579 30.58 57.04 69.36
CA ALA A 579 30.27 55.75 68.77
C ALA A 579 28.94 55.19 69.30
N ALA A 580 27.86 55.99 69.23
CA ALA A 580 26.52 55.65 69.72
C ALA A 580 26.07 54.24 69.32
N SER A 581 26.15 53.91 68.01
CA SER A 581 25.71 52.61 67.48
C SER A 581 26.52 51.43 68.02
N ALA A 582 27.84 51.60 68.17
CA ALA A 582 28.71 50.54 68.69
C ALA A 582 28.45 50.31 70.19
N VAL A 583 28.27 51.37 70.97
CA VAL A 583 27.97 51.28 72.40
C VAL A 583 26.58 50.69 72.65
N GLU A 584 25.57 51.07 71.86
CA GLU A 584 24.23 50.50 71.95
C GLU A 584 24.19 49.03 71.52
N SER A 585 24.85 48.68 70.41
CA SER A 585 24.93 47.29 69.96
C SER A 585 25.68 46.42 70.97
N LEU A 586 26.77 46.91 71.54
CA LEU A 586 27.53 46.19 72.55
C LEU A 586 26.69 45.94 73.81
N ALA A 587 25.96 46.95 74.29
CA ALA A 587 25.12 46.82 75.48
C ALA A 587 23.91 45.88 75.26
N LYS A 588 23.34 45.86 74.05
CA LYS A 588 22.15 45.06 73.74
C LYS A 588 22.46 43.64 73.27
N ASN A 589 23.51 43.49 72.47
CA ASN A 589 23.81 42.27 71.72
C ASN A 589 25.15 41.62 72.11
N GLY A 590 25.97 42.28 72.94
CA GLY A 590 27.30 41.78 73.32
C GLY A 590 28.36 41.93 72.22
N TYR A 591 28.07 42.60 71.11
CA TYR A 591 29.04 42.85 70.03
C TYR A 591 28.86 44.22 69.38
N PHE A 592 29.90 44.69 68.69
CA PHE A 592 29.83 45.83 67.78
C PHE A 592 30.62 45.56 66.50
N ASP A 593 30.29 46.27 65.43
CA ASP A 593 30.93 46.16 64.13
C ASP A 593 31.81 47.40 63.86
N TYR A 594 33.01 47.21 63.30
CA TYR A 594 33.98 48.28 63.05
C TYR A 594 34.85 48.00 61.81
N THR A 595 35.10 49.02 60.98
CA THR A 595 35.95 48.89 59.78
C THR A 595 37.37 49.36 60.06
N PHE A 596 38.35 48.46 59.87
CA PHE A 596 39.78 48.76 60.05
C PHE A 596 40.45 49.11 58.72
N TRP A 597 41.27 50.17 58.72
CA TRP A 597 41.96 50.67 57.53
C TRP A 597 43.49 50.50 57.66
N GLY A 598 44.17 50.29 56.54
CA GLY A 598 45.55 49.77 56.48
C GLY A 598 46.65 50.79 56.77
N ASP A 599 46.31 52.06 56.98
CA ASP A 599 47.24 53.18 57.18
C ASP A 599 47.41 53.59 58.65
N GLN A 600 46.69 52.96 59.58
CA GLN A 600 46.75 53.24 61.02
C GLN A 600 47.13 52.00 61.83
N ALA A 601 47.78 52.20 62.98
CA ALA A 601 48.03 51.14 63.95
C ALA A 601 46.69 50.73 64.60
N ASN A 602 46.08 49.66 64.10
CA ASN A 602 44.78 49.22 64.56
C ASN A 602 44.91 48.40 65.86
N SER A 603 44.14 48.77 66.87
CA SER A 603 44.11 48.07 68.15
C SER A 603 42.73 48.12 68.79
N ILE A 604 42.37 47.07 69.53
CA ILE A 604 41.21 47.06 70.42
C ILE A 604 41.68 46.72 71.82
N LYS A 605 41.24 47.50 72.81
CA LYS A 605 41.40 47.18 74.23
C LYS A 605 40.06 47.11 74.93
N ILE A 606 39.76 45.98 75.57
CA ILE A 606 38.55 45.79 76.38
C ILE A 606 38.93 45.65 77.85
N THR A 607 38.30 46.40 78.73
CA THR A 607 38.47 46.30 80.18
C THR A 607 37.20 45.76 80.81
N PHE A 608 37.34 44.76 81.67
CA PHE A 608 36.27 44.10 82.41
C PHE A 608 36.40 44.40 83.91
N SER A 609 35.31 44.81 84.55
CA SER A 609 35.24 45.07 86.00
C SER A 609 34.38 44.03 86.71
N LYS A 610 34.80 43.61 87.91
CA LYS A 610 34.04 42.65 88.74
C LYS A 610 32.79 43.33 89.28
N VAL A 611 31.64 42.67 89.22
CA VAL A 611 30.38 43.20 89.74
C VAL A 611 30.38 43.09 91.27
N GLU A 612 30.41 44.22 91.98
CA GLU A 612 30.28 44.26 93.45
C GLU A 612 28.80 44.30 93.86
N ASN A 613 28.36 43.36 94.71
CA ASN A 613 26.99 43.34 95.24
C ASN A 613 26.90 44.20 96.51
N SER A 614 26.16 45.31 96.44
CA SER A 614 25.60 45.99 97.61
C SER A 614 24.20 46.50 97.29
N ASP A 615 23.25 46.02 98.10
CA ASP A 615 21.86 46.42 98.30
C ASP A 615 20.77 46.15 97.22
N ASN A 616 19.86 45.28 97.64
CA ASN A 616 18.54 44.88 97.11
C ASN A 616 17.54 46.05 97.18
N PRO A 617 16.47 46.14 96.36
CA PRO A 617 15.27 45.32 96.65
C PRO A 617 14.40 44.89 95.45
N THR A 618 13.51 43.91 95.73
CA THR A 618 12.14 43.70 95.19
C THR A 618 12.00 43.32 93.69
N GLU A 619 11.31 42.27 93.26
CA GLU A 619 10.17 41.50 93.80
C GLU A 619 10.28 40.02 93.39
N GLU A 620 9.98 39.13 94.34
CA GLU A 620 9.60 37.75 94.06
C GLU A 620 8.21 37.70 93.42
N GLN A 621 8.10 37.14 92.21
CA GLN A 621 7.06 36.15 91.93
C GLN A 621 7.71 34.85 91.45
N LYS A 622 7.41 33.79 92.20
CA LYS A 622 7.81 32.40 91.98
C LYS A 622 6.80 31.69 91.03
N PRO A 623 7.13 30.48 90.55
CA PRO A 623 6.94 30.04 89.17
C PRO A 623 5.57 29.38 88.91
N GLY A 624 5.12 29.47 87.66
CA GLY A 624 4.11 28.58 87.10
C GLY A 624 4.79 27.57 86.17
N ASP A 625 4.60 26.29 86.48
CA ASP A 625 5.09 25.13 85.74
C ASP A 625 4.51 25.00 84.33
N GLU A 626 5.17 24.13 83.55
CA GLU A 626 4.78 23.59 82.23
C GLU A 626 5.04 24.54 81.05
N GLN A 627 5.70 24.16 79.95
CA GLN A 627 5.69 22.89 79.21
C GLN A 627 6.90 22.85 78.25
N LYS A 628 7.40 21.66 77.89
CA LYS A 628 8.40 21.48 76.80
C LYS A 628 7.89 22.15 75.49
N PRO A 629 8.70 22.95 74.78
CA PRO A 629 8.46 23.19 73.36
C PRO A 629 8.91 21.96 72.58
N GLY A 630 7.98 21.42 71.79
CA GLY A 630 8.16 20.24 70.95
C GLY A 630 9.05 20.48 69.74
N ASP A 631 9.50 19.36 69.18
CA ASP A 631 9.99 19.25 67.82
C ASP A 631 8.94 19.81 66.85
N GLU A 632 9.37 20.70 65.95
CA GLU A 632 8.86 20.98 64.60
C GLU A 632 9.63 22.23 64.10
N GLN A 633 10.01 22.43 62.85
CA GLN A 633 9.47 21.88 61.62
C GLN A 633 10.49 22.08 60.48
N LYS A 634 10.61 21.07 59.61
CA LYS A 634 11.17 21.21 58.27
C LYS A 634 10.32 22.18 57.45
N THR A 635 10.97 23.10 56.75
CA THR A 635 10.38 23.80 55.60
C THR A 635 11.00 23.27 54.31
N GLY A 636 10.13 22.63 53.52
CA GLY A 636 10.01 22.71 52.05
C GLY A 636 11.24 22.55 51.18
N GLU A 637 11.31 21.40 50.50
CA GLU A 637 12.15 21.13 49.33
C GLU A 637 11.72 22.00 48.13
N GLU A 638 12.64 22.76 47.56
CA GLU A 638 12.61 23.14 46.13
C GLU A 638 13.63 22.30 45.35
N GLN A 639 13.19 21.89 44.17
CA GLN A 639 13.75 20.79 43.38
C GLN A 639 15.16 21.04 42.83
N LYS A 640 15.97 19.99 42.83
CA LYS A 640 17.20 19.87 42.03
C LYS A 640 16.86 19.65 40.55
N PRO A 641 17.55 20.29 39.59
CA PRO A 641 17.71 19.74 38.25
C PRO A 641 18.62 18.51 38.33
N GLY A 642 18.17 17.38 37.81
CA GLY A 642 18.92 16.13 37.75
C GLY A 642 19.95 16.11 36.61
N ASP A 643 21.06 15.43 36.88
CA ASP A 643 22.25 15.29 36.04
C ASP A 643 21.99 14.66 34.66
N GLU A 644 22.69 15.21 33.66
CA GLU A 644 22.89 14.60 32.35
C GLU A 644 23.74 13.32 32.45
N GLN A 645 23.21 12.21 31.91
CA GLN A 645 23.98 10.98 31.69
C GLN A 645 24.53 10.91 30.27
N LYS A 646 25.76 10.37 30.18
CA LYS A 646 26.59 10.14 28.99
C LYS A 646 25.92 9.26 27.91
N PRO A 647 26.38 9.36 26.64
CA PRO A 647 25.91 8.52 25.53
C PRO A 647 26.50 7.11 25.58
N GLY A 648 25.70 6.11 25.21
CA GLY A 648 26.08 4.71 25.04
C GLY A 648 26.30 4.33 23.57
N ASP A 649 27.15 3.31 23.39
CA ASP A 649 27.81 2.86 22.15
C ASP A 649 26.90 2.31 21.03
N GLU A 650 27.37 2.50 19.79
CA GLU A 650 26.85 1.88 18.56
C GLU A 650 27.34 0.42 18.39
N GLN A 651 26.43 -0.49 18.04
CA GLN A 651 26.77 -1.76 17.37
C GLN A 651 25.78 -2.16 16.26
N LYS A 652 26.33 -2.12 15.03
CA LYS A 652 26.22 -2.98 13.83
C LYS A 652 24.90 -3.71 13.43
N PRO A 653 24.49 -3.66 12.14
CA PRO A 653 23.38 -4.46 11.60
C PRO A 653 23.80 -5.85 11.11
N SER A 654 22.84 -6.79 11.11
CA SER A 654 22.95 -8.16 10.56
C SER A 654 21.87 -8.40 9.48
N GLU A 655 22.15 -9.38 8.62
CA GLU A 655 21.59 -9.63 7.29
C GLU A 655 20.24 -10.41 7.22
N GLU A 656 19.57 -10.20 6.07
CA GLU A 656 18.69 -11.06 5.23
C GLU A 656 17.45 -11.81 5.79
N GLN A 657 16.30 -11.64 5.10
CA GLN A 657 15.70 -12.72 4.28
C GLN A 657 14.59 -12.25 3.30
N LYS A 658 14.42 -13.04 2.22
CA LYS A 658 13.66 -12.85 0.97
C LYS A 658 12.13 -13.16 1.06
N PRO A 659 11.35 -12.84 0.00
CA PRO A 659 9.88 -12.75 0.03
C PRO A 659 9.14 -14.02 -0.44
N GLY A 660 7.83 -14.11 -0.14
CA GLY A 660 6.91 -15.13 -0.65
C GLY A 660 5.47 -14.62 -0.80
N GLU A 661 4.84 -15.03 -1.91
CA GLU A 661 3.50 -14.77 -2.50
C GLU A 661 2.33 -15.25 -1.60
N GLU A 662 1.02 -15.00 -1.78
CA GLU A 662 0.14 -14.52 -2.87
C GLU A 662 -1.27 -14.25 -2.24
N GLN A 663 -2.10 -13.34 -2.79
CA GLN A 663 -3.52 -13.60 -3.13
C GLN A 663 -4.25 -12.37 -3.74
N LYS A 664 -4.90 -12.60 -4.90
CA LYS A 664 -5.95 -11.82 -5.59
C LYS A 664 -7.34 -12.05 -4.92
N PRO A 665 -8.43 -11.24 -5.12
CA PRO A 665 -8.97 -10.68 -6.39
C PRO A 665 -9.47 -9.21 -6.28
N GLY A 666 -10.00 -8.50 -7.29
CA GLY A 666 -10.53 -8.85 -8.59
C GLY A 666 -10.81 -7.61 -9.48
N ASP A 667 -11.45 -7.87 -10.62
CA ASP A 667 -11.71 -6.98 -11.76
C ASP A 667 -12.56 -5.74 -11.46
N GLU A 668 -12.14 -4.56 -11.95
CA GLU A 668 -13.04 -3.46 -12.31
C GLU A 668 -12.57 -2.77 -13.59
N GLU A 669 -13.55 -2.58 -14.49
CA GLU A 669 -13.49 -1.93 -15.79
C GLU A 669 -13.00 -0.47 -15.69
N ILE A 670 -12.00 -0.09 -16.50
CA ILE A 670 -11.75 1.32 -16.80
C ILE A 670 -12.18 1.58 -18.24
N LYS A 671 -13.35 2.20 -18.37
CA LYS A 671 -13.88 2.77 -19.60
C LYS A 671 -13.07 4.01 -19.99
N GLU A 672 -12.79 4.10 -21.28
CA GLU A 672 -12.39 5.32 -21.98
C GLU A 672 -13.40 6.45 -21.73
N GLU A 673 -12.93 7.64 -21.35
CA GLU A 673 -13.53 8.90 -21.81
C GLU A 673 -12.44 9.93 -22.11
N LEU A 674 -12.34 10.27 -23.39
CA LEU A 674 -11.68 11.49 -23.91
C LEU A 674 -12.55 12.71 -23.59
N PRO A 675 -11.94 13.89 -23.38
CA PRO A 675 -12.55 15.13 -23.83
C PRO A 675 -11.79 15.68 -25.04
N GLN A 676 -12.51 15.74 -26.17
CA GLN A 676 -12.15 16.57 -27.32
C GLN A 676 -12.37 18.05 -26.99
N THR A 677 -11.38 18.90 -27.28
CA THR A 677 -11.62 20.30 -27.68
C THR A 677 -10.69 20.64 -28.87
N GLY A 678 -11.31 20.90 -30.03
CA GLY A 678 -10.65 21.53 -31.19
C GLY A 678 -10.34 23.01 -30.89
N ALA A 679 -9.34 23.64 -31.49
CA ALA A 679 -9.36 24.13 -32.88
C ALA A 679 -7.92 24.54 -33.34
N PRO A 680 -7.70 24.89 -34.63
CA PRO A 680 -6.49 24.55 -35.40
C PRO A 680 -5.47 25.70 -35.55
N VAL A 681 -4.22 25.36 -35.88
CA VAL A 681 -3.28 26.29 -36.55
C VAL A 681 -2.43 25.58 -37.60
N ASN A 682 -2.33 26.24 -38.75
CA ASN A 682 -1.77 25.81 -40.02
C ASN A 682 -0.26 25.57 -40.01
N ALA A 683 0.16 24.65 -40.89
CA ALA A 683 1.52 24.52 -41.36
C ALA A 683 1.90 25.66 -42.32
N ALA A 684 3.04 26.30 -42.08
CA ALA A 684 3.98 26.80 -43.10
C ALA A 684 5.19 27.45 -42.41
N SER A 685 6.37 26.84 -42.50
CA SER A 685 7.58 27.47 -43.08
C SER A 685 8.83 26.63 -42.83
N MET A 686 9.55 26.44 -43.93
CA MET A 686 10.90 25.92 -44.05
C MET A 686 11.94 26.87 -43.41
N GLY A 687 13.07 26.31 -42.99
CA GLY A 687 14.31 27.06 -42.70
C GLY A 687 15.21 26.21 -41.79
N MET A 688 16.02 25.30 -42.36
CA MET A 688 17.42 25.56 -42.71
C MET A 688 18.30 25.84 -41.48
N LEU A 689 19.16 24.89 -41.12
CA LEU A 689 20.56 25.13 -40.71
C LEU A 689 21.26 23.78 -40.53
N GLY A 690 22.11 23.44 -41.50
CA GLY A 690 23.14 22.43 -41.35
C GLY A 690 24.36 23.01 -40.63
N LEU A 691 25.03 22.17 -39.85
CA LEU A 691 26.43 22.38 -39.48
C LEU A 691 27.20 21.10 -39.72
N THR A 692 28.11 21.23 -40.67
CA THR A 692 29.16 20.32 -41.09
C THR A 692 30.21 20.13 -40.00
N SER A 693 30.64 18.90 -39.75
CA SER A 693 31.99 18.62 -39.24
C SER A 693 32.72 17.72 -40.25
N LEU A 694 33.80 18.28 -40.81
CA LEU A 694 34.63 17.68 -41.84
C LEU A 694 35.44 16.49 -41.30
N LEU A 695 35.51 15.44 -42.13
CA LEU A 695 36.54 14.42 -42.13
C LEU A 695 37.92 15.00 -42.48
N GLY A 696 38.97 14.44 -41.87
CA GLY A 696 40.34 14.57 -42.34
C GLY A 696 41.20 13.40 -41.86
N GLY A 697 41.47 12.43 -42.73
CA GLY A 697 42.36 11.30 -42.42
C GLY A 697 42.31 10.19 -43.45
N LEU A 698 42.78 10.45 -44.68
CA LEU A 698 42.97 9.41 -45.71
C LEU A 698 44.46 9.25 -46.01
N PHE A 699 45.06 8.19 -45.46
CA PHE A 699 46.36 7.67 -45.88
C PHE A 699 46.19 6.79 -47.13
N LEU A 700 46.85 7.14 -48.23
CA LEU A 700 47.01 6.29 -49.40
C LEU A 700 48.50 6.08 -49.68
N LYS A 701 48.91 4.82 -49.57
CA LYS A 701 50.27 4.33 -49.77
C LYS A 701 50.52 4.16 -51.28
N LYS A 702 51.41 5.02 -51.79
CA LYS A 702 52.54 4.78 -52.69
C LYS A 702 52.37 3.94 -53.97
N LYS A 703 52.84 4.52 -55.08
CA LYS A 703 53.58 3.78 -56.12
C LYS A 703 55.02 4.31 -56.21
N ARG A 704 55.94 3.34 -56.27
CA ARG A 704 57.41 3.36 -56.32
C ARG A 704 58.14 3.43 -54.97
#